data_AF-A0A1B7V4U3-F1
#
_entry.id   AF-A0A1B7V4U3-F1
#
_cell.length_a   1.000
_cell.length_b   1.000
_cell.length_c   1.000
_cell.angle_alpha   90.00
_cell.angle_beta   90.00
_cell.angle_gamma   90.00
#
_symmetry.space_group_name_H-M   'P 1'
#
loop_
_entity.id
_entity.type
_entity.pdbx_description
1 polymer ?
#
loop_
_entity_poly.entity_id
_entity_poly.type
_entity_poly.pdbx_seq_one_letter_code
_entity_poly.pdbx_strand_id
1 'polypeptide(L)'
;MTNLLKTTLNKTYNQLKNFAGLNDFWNLFEIAFGTQYDHTVATNLRSQWLVGDFSSFPQIEVLDSSILGNASGAYGTSTNKIYLASNFLDTATDTNIIAVLLEEYGHFIDAHINQTDSAGDEGDIFSNLVRGNILSAATLQALKGENDWATITVGGQSIEVEQNIDPSDLSWSERRLINQDSKDNFLYENVKTAFSPVSSPKFRSRFKNVTLPSGQTNPSYREIAGDKAGGPGSVGRTQIKTLDSTEKGLLIHTSNDGFNPNVWETVDTVDYSAAMKFADALGNASDGNLGLQYLLAESTFDGIRSDLGTLSRSPRSSVKVTLVWTGTPSTSDEDANLDLSLQGTTTGTIYTPSSLGSAFKFVGTNNITGDAGVDLITGDGAFEYIEQIYLPHTSLSDTSFNVYVNGKLGSVPVTIGQDFSIFFTSNPVVGQGHGWGDVHLQTFDGKPYDFQAVGEFILVKSLTDDFQVQTRQKAWNNSTTVSVNTAFAITIDGYNVVYDSEFAVGQELKIDGVTYNLASGQSVFLSSSKIQRSGNNYTFTYAGLDGDISTTDDNDVVIAFDNGSYIDVYVNPADDRAGSLQGLLGNGDGVSTNDFALRNGIDLGPNPTVQTIHTTYADSWRITQQESLFGTRTFADKSFPANYVSLETLARQNPQGVANAFAKGREFGIAEGAFLNGGVFDFVVTGDEGFLKGAKQIADLALQNGDIKIPLGSIQGSKWNDVNGNGVWDEGEKALAGWTIYIDSVTNGQLDPWELSTVTNADGQYTFSKLGQGEYAIREVNQTGWRQTSPTAPYAVNLTAGQTLTCINFGGNLQLPTINLSPLSQTVVEGLTTPQNVTYTVTLSSPTTQTISVNYATANGTATAGLDYTATIGTLTFAPGVTSQVINIPILNDSLNETDETFTLTLSSPTNASLGTLTTATTTITDTVTASVTTTLSANVENLTLTGTAAINGTGNAGNNVITGNGANNILNGGAGNDILTGGLGKDTLTGGLGVDRFDYRTLTHSVLSIFDVITDFNANPGNDLFLVSTARTGGFSNAGTVAGLDVLSIANKLNNTTFKANSAAQFSFGRRTFVAINDATAGFSATTDAIIEVTGLTGTLGISNFTTALV
;
A
#
# COMPACT_ATOMS: atom_id res chain seq x y z
N MET A 1 0.79 14.68 28.33
CA MET A 1 1.62 15.24 27.25
C MET A 1 2.13 16.61 27.69
N THR A 2 3.43 16.79 27.87
CA THR A 2 4.03 18.08 28.28
C THR A 2 4.02 19.07 27.11
N ASN A 3 4.09 20.39 27.39
CA ASN A 3 4.20 21.42 26.34
C ASN A 3 5.46 21.26 25.49
N LEU A 4 6.51 20.64 26.05
CA LEU A 4 7.73 20.25 25.34
C LEU A 4 7.40 19.25 24.22
N LEU A 5 6.93 18.04 24.57
CA LEU A 5 6.65 16.97 23.60
C LEU A 5 5.74 17.41 22.43
N LYS A 6 4.72 18.24 22.69
CA LYS A 6 3.83 18.77 21.64
C LYS A 6 4.56 19.74 20.68
N THR A 7 5.51 20.52 21.20
CA THR A 7 6.34 21.43 20.39
C THR A 7 7.41 20.64 19.62
N THR A 8 7.98 19.60 20.24
CA THR A 8 9.01 18.74 19.66
C THR A 8 8.44 17.87 18.52
N LEU A 9 7.25 17.29 18.68
CA LEU A 9 6.60 16.46 17.65
C LEU A 9 6.38 17.23 16.33
N ASN A 10 5.98 18.50 16.42
CA ASN A 10 5.88 19.37 15.25
C ASN A 10 7.24 19.60 14.55
N LYS A 11 8.37 19.54 15.27
CA LYS A 11 9.71 19.62 14.67
C LYS A 11 10.07 18.32 13.96
N THR A 12 9.77 17.16 14.56
CA THR A 12 9.94 15.82 13.96
C THR A 12 9.20 15.71 12.63
N TYR A 13 7.91 16.08 12.58
CA TYR A 13 7.10 16.04 11.36
C TYR A 13 7.65 16.99 10.26
N ASN A 14 8.19 18.14 10.62
CA ASN A 14 8.85 19.02 9.64
C ASN A 14 10.15 18.40 9.08
N GLN A 15 10.90 17.62 9.87
CA GLN A 15 12.08 16.91 9.35
C GLN A 15 11.69 15.79 8.37
N LEU A 16 10.69 14.98 8.70
CA LEU A 16 10.18 13.94 7.80
C LEU A 16 9.61 14.50 6.49
N LYS A 17 8.86 15.61 6.56
CA LYS A 17 8.38 16.32 5.37
C LYS A 17 9.52 16.81 4.47
N ASN A 18 10.59 17.35 5.07
CA ASN A 18 11.78 17.78 4.33
C ASN A 18 12.54 16.59 3.72
N PHE A 19 12.67 15.49 4.45
CA PHE A 19 13.29 14.25 3.98
C PHE A 19 12.53 13.64 2.79
N ALA A 20 11.20 13.55 2.88
CA ALA A 20 10.34 13.10 1.78
C ALA A 20 10.49 13.93 0.49
N GLY A 21 10.82 15.22 0.64
CA GLY A 21 11.08 16.17 -0.44
C GLY A 21 12.47 16.08 -1.08
N LEU A 22 13.37 15.22 -0.59
CA LEU A 22 14.70 15.05 -1.19
C LEU A 22 14.62 14.33 -2.54
N ASN A 23 15.41 14.81 -3.51
CA ASN A 23 15.59 14.12 -4.79
C ASN A 23 16.23 12.73 -4.60
N ASP A 24 17.07 12.59 -3.58
CA ASP A 24 17.82 11.38 -3.23
C ASP A 24 17.06 10.47 -2.24
N PHE A 25 15.78 10.78 -1.96
CA PHE A 25 14.97 10.10 -0.94
C PHE A 25 15.04 8.58 -1.05
N TRP A 26 14.88 8.00 -2.24
CA TRP A 26 14.84 6.54 -2.41
C TRP A 26 16.18 5.87 -2.08
N ASN A 27 17.31 6.46 -2.50
CA ASN A 27 18.64 5.96 -2.13
C ASN A 27 18.87 6.02 -0.61
N LEU A 28 18.41 7.09 0.05
CA LEU A 28 18.51 7.23 1.51
C LEU A 28 17.55 6.27 2.24
N PHE A 29 16.37 6.03 1.68
CA PHE A 29 15.38 5.09 2.19
C PHE A 29 15.88 3.63 2.09
N GLU A 30 16.54 3.28 0.98
CA GLU A 30 17.19 1.98 0.76
C GLU A 30 18.43 1.76 1.66
N ILE A 31 19.14 2.84 2.04
CA ILE A 31 20.23 2.74 3.03
C ILE A 31 19.70 2.32 4.40
N ALA A 32 18.52 2.83 4.79
CA ALA A 32 17.82 2.42 6.01
C ALA A 32 17.23 1.01 5.87
N PHE A 33 16.20 0.83 5.03
CA PHE A 33 15.31 -0.34 5.03
C PHE A 33 15.65 -1.43 3.98
N GLY A 34 16.84 -1.36 3.37
CA GLY A 34 17.27 -2.29 2.33
C GLY A 34 16.59 -2.07 0.97
N THR A 35 16.78 -3.00 0.04
CA THR A 35 16.29 -2.89 -1.36
C THR A 35 15.12 -3.84 -1.68
N GLN A 36 14.54 -4.48 -0.68
CA GLN A 36 13.51 -5.53 -0.83
C GLN A 36 12.31 -5.25 0.08
N TYR A 37 11.61 -4.15 -0.19
CA TYR A 37 10.43 -3.69 0.58
C TYR A 37 9.23 -3.40 -0.34
N ASP A 38 8.01 -3.32 0.23
CA ASP A 38 6.81 -2.87 -0.49
C ASP A 38 6.92 -1.39 -0.88
N HIS A 39 7.43 -1.18 -2.09
CA HIS A 39 7.62 0.15 -2.67
C HIS A 39 6.29 0.89 -2.90
N THR A 40 5.14 0.21 -2.93
CA THR A 40 3.81 0.84 -3.02
C THR A 40 3.44 1.47 -1.69
N VAL A 41 3.58 0.74 -0.57
CA VAL A 41 3.34 1.26 0.79
C VAL A 41 4.30 2.41 1.08
N ALA A 42 5.60 2.25 0.77
CA ALA A 42 6.60 3.31 0.93
C ALA A 42 6.27 4.58 0.10
N THR A 43 5.77 4.42 -1.13
CA THR A 43 5.37 5.56 -1.99
C THR A 43 4.15 6.30 -1.43
N ASN A 44 3.19 5.57 -0.85
CA ASN A 44 2.01 6.15 -0.22
C ASN A 44 2.39 6.93 1.05
N LEU A 45 3.25 6.37 1.92
CA LEU A 45 3.79 7.06 3.10
C LEU A 45 4.52 8.35 2.70
N ARG A 46 5.43 8.28 1.71
CA ARG A 46 6.14 9.46 1.19
C ARG A 46 5.18 10.55 0.70
N SER A 47 4.12 10.17 -0.02
CA SER A 47 3.13 11.10 -0.57
C SER A 47 2.33 11.81 0.53
N GLN A 48 2.01 11.12 1.62
CA GLN A 48 1.39 11.72 2.82
C GLN A 48 2.33 12.73 3.49
N TRP A 49 3.59 12.36 3.74
CA TRP A 49 4.57 13.24 4.40
C TRP A 49 4.86 14.51 3.59
N LEU A 50 4.88 14.42 2.25
CA LEU A 50 5.04 15.56 1.34
C LEU A 50 3.94 16.62 1.51
N VAL A 51 2.68 16.21 1.64
CA VAL A 51 1.58 17.15 1.93
C VAL A 51 1.57 17.58 3.40
N GLY A 52 2.22 16.83 4.29
CA GLY A 52 2.28 17.06 5.73
C GLY A 52 1.18 16.32 6.50
N ASP A 53 0.66 15.25 5.90
CA ASP A 53 -0.22 14.30 6.58
C ASP A 53 0.64 13.23 7.28
N PHE A 54 0.42 13.10 8.58
CA PHE A 54 1.06 12.11 9.46
C PHE A 54 -0.01 11.34 10.27
N SER A 55 -1.25 11.30 9.78
CA SER A 55 -2.37 10.61 10.43
C SER A 55 -2.25 9.09 10.43
N SER A 56 -1.39 8.54 9.58
CA SER A 56 -1.03 7.12 9.51
C SER A 56 -0.06 6.66 10.61
N PHE A 57 0.56 7.58 11.35
CA PHE A 57 1.56 7.26 12.37
C PHE A 57 0.95 6.80 13.72
N PRO A 58 1.66 5.92 14.46
CA PRO A 58 1.19 5.34 15.71
C PRO A 58 1.01 6.37 16.83
N GLN A 59 0.12 6.06 17.78
CA GLN A 59 -0.08 6.90 18.96
C GLN A 59 1.12 6.82 19.91
N ILE A 60 1.54 7.98 20.43
CA ILE A 60 2.61 8.08 21.45
C ILE A 60 2.00 8.03 22.85
N GLU A 61 2.45 7.08 23.66
CA GLU A 61 2.12 6.90 25.07
C GLU A 61 3.37 7.12 25.94
N VAL A 62 3.22 7.73 27.12
CA VAL A 62 4.35 7.96 28.04
C VAL A 62 4.20 7.02 29.22
N LEU A 63 5.20 6.15 29.42
CA LEU A 63 5.22 5.15 30.49
C LEU A 63 6.17 5.55 31.61
N ASP A 64 5.93 4.99 32.79
CA ASP A 64 6.90 5.04 33.88
C ASP A 64 8.16 4.28 33.49
N SER A 65 9.33 4.86 33.72
CA SER A 65 10.62 4.28 33.34
C SER A 65 10.91 2.91 33.95
N SER A 66 10.25 2.53 35.06
CA SER A 66 10.33 1.15 35.59
C SER A 66 9.74 0.09 34.65
N ILE A 67 8.96 0.49 33.64
CA ILE A 67 8.35 -0.39 32.63
C ILE A 67 9.27 -0.56 31.41
N LEU A 68 9.89 0.53 30.95
CA LEU A 68 10.81 0.56 29.79
C LEU A 68 12.28 0.22 30.18
N GLY A 69 12.60 0.22 31.47
CA GLY A 69 13.95 -0.07 31.96
C GLY A 69 14.93 1.04 31.64
N ASN A 70 15.97 0.71 30.85
CA ASN A 70 16.97 1.67 30.38
C ASN A 70 16.63 2.27 29.00
N ALA A 71 15.58 1.77 28.32
CA ALA A 71 15.17 2.25 27.00
C ALA A 71 14.59 3.69 27.07
N SER A 72 14.83 4.49 26.03
CA SER A 72 14.30 5.85 25.92
C SER A 72 12.97 5.90 25.15
N GLY A 73 12.81 5.00 24.16
CA GLY A 73 11.58 4.74 23.42
C GLY A 73 11.26 3.24 23.33
N ALA A 74 10.16 2.91 22.62
CA ALA A 74 9.85 1.58 22.09
C ALA A 74 8.67 1.60 21.11
N TYR A 75 8.75 0.89 19.99
CA TYR A 75 7.63 0.66 19.07
C TYR A 75 7.00 -0.73 19.29
N GLY A 76 5.75 -0.75 19.76
CA GLY A 76 5.01 -1.99 19.99
C GLY A 76 4.22 -2.44 18.76
N THR A 77 4.85 -3.22 17.87
CA THR A 77 4.25 -3.82 16.66
C THR A 77 2.83 -4.38 16.88
N SER A 78 2.63 -5.19 17.92
CA SER A 78 1.33 -5.81 18.27
C SER A 78 0.26 -4.84 18.80
N THR A 79 0.65 -3.59 19.14
CA THR A 79 -0.24 -2.55 19.68
C THR A 79 -0.38 -1.34 18.76
N ASN A 80 0.49 -1.23 17.74
CA ASN A 80 0.69 -0.07 16.87
C ASN A 80 0.80 1.26 17.65
N LYS A 81 1.70 1.29 18.64
CA LYS A 81 1.99 2.44 19.51
C LYS A 81 3.48 2.64 19.69
N ILE A 82 3.86 3.90 19.93
CA ILE A 82 5.19 4.29 20.41
C ILE A 82 5.08 4.58 21.91
N TYR A 83 6.02 4.06 22.69
CA TYR A 83 6.13 4.30 24.12
C TYR A 83 7.38 5.14 24.41
N LEU A 84 7.29 6.14 25.28
CA LEU A 84 8.43 6.96 25.71
C LEU A 84 8.60 6.92 27.23
N ALA A 85 9.85 6.85 27.69
CA ALA A 85 10.15 6.80 29.12
C ALA A 85 10.02 8.18 29.79
N SER A 86 9.38 8.24 30.96
CA SER A 86 9.15 9.49 31.69
C SER A 86 10.45 10.19 32.10
N ASN A 87 11.40 9.46 32.68
CA ASN A 87 12.74 9.98 33.04
C ASN A 87 13.52 10.57 31.85
N PHE A 88 13.39 9.98 30.67
CA PHE A 88 13.98 10.48 29.43
C PHE A 88 13.36 11.84 29.09
N LEU A 89 12.04 11.95 29.05
CA LEU A 89 11.35 13.22 28.78
C LEU A 89 11.61 14.32 29.82
N ASP A 90 11.92 13.96 31.07
CA ASP A 90 12.28 14.90 32.15
C ASP A 90 13.71 15.46 32.02
N THR A 91 14.59 14.82 31.23
CA THR A 91 16.03 15.13 31.15
C THR A 91 16.56 15.41 29.73
N ALA A 92 15.84 14.97 28.71
CA ALA A 92 16.22 15.04 27.31
C ALA A 92 16.03 16.44 26.71
N THR A 93 16.89 16.80 25.75
CA THR A 93 16.69 18.00 24.92
C THR A 93 15.75 17.71 23.75
N ASP A 94 15.22 18.76 23.09
CA ASP A 94 14.48 18.63 21.83
C ASP A 94 15.22 17.73 20.81
N THR A 95 16.55 17.85 20.70
CA THR A 95 17.36 17.06 19.77
C THR A 95 17.37 15.58 20.12
N ASN A 96 17.37 15.23 21.41
CA ASN A 96 17.33 13.85 21.87
C ASN A 96 15.94 13.24 21.64
N ILE A 97 14.88 13.99 21.98
CA ILE A 97 13.49 13.54 21.80
C ILE A 97 13.16 13.37 20.31
N ILE A 98 13.69 14.24 19.43
CA ILE A 98 13.55 14.08 17.97
C ILE A 98 14.28 12.81 17.47
N ALA A 99 15.47 12.51 17.99
CA ALA A 99 16.23 11.32 17.59
C ALA A 99 15.43 10.03 17.85
N VAL A 100 15.02 9.84 19.11
CA VAL A 100 14.21 8.68 19.53
C VAL A 100 12.87 8.62 18.78
N LEU A 101 12.17 9.76 18.61
CA LEU A 101 10.92 9.74 17.85
C LEU A 101 11.10 9.28 16.39
N LEU A 102 12.22 9.62 15.72
CA LEU A 102 12.46 9.20 14.35
C LEU A 102 12.88 7.73 14.25
N GLU A 103 13.66 7.26 15.22
CA GLU A 103 14.09 5.88 15.43
C GLU A 103 12.87 4.96 15.59
N GLU A 104 11.95 5.29 16.50
CA GLU A 104 10.69 4.57 16.69
C GLU A 104 9.74 4.64 15.47
N TYR A 105 9.75 5.76 14.73
CA TYR A 105 9.03 5.82 13.46
C TYR A 105 9.71 4.95 12.38
N GLY A 106 11.03 4.74 12.44
CA GLY A 106 11.77 3.82 11.59
C GLY A 106 11.28 2.39 11.75
N HIS A 107 11.22 1.87 12.98
CA HIS A 107 10.67 0.53 13.24
C HIS A 107 9.18 0.40 12.85
N PHE A 108 8.38 1.46 13.03
CA PHE A 108 7.02 1.50 12.50
C PHE A 108 6.99 1.38 10.98
N ILE A 109 7.84 2.12 10.26
CA ILE A 109 7.92 2.09 8.80
C ILE A 109 8.33 0.70 8.33
N ASP A 110 9.40 0.13 8.90
CA ASP A 110 9.92 -1.19 8.52
C ASP A 110 8.83 -2.26 8.62
N ALA A 111 8.17 -2.35 9.78
CA ALA A 111 7.08 -3.30 10.04
C ALA A 111 5.83 -3.13 9.14
N HIS A 112 5.75 -2.06 8.32
CA HIS A 112 4.68 -1.85 7.34
C HIS A 112 5.13 -2.01 5.88
N ILE A 113 6.44 -1.98 5.58
CA ILE A 113 6.97 -2.16 4.23
C ILE A 113 7.67 -3.51 4.04
N ASN A 114 8.16 -4.13 5.11
CA ASN A 114 8.87 -5.40 5.11
C ASN A 114 8.03 -6.52 5.75
N GLN A 115 7.99 -7.69 5.11
CA GLN A 115 7.31 -8.89 5.63
C GLN A 115 8.22 -9.77 6.50
N THR A 116 9.52 -9.53 6.41
CA THR A 116 10.57 -10.12 7.23
C THR A 116 11.43 -8.97 7.70
N ASP A 117 11.66 -8.87 9.00
CA ASP A 117 12.49 -7.85 9.64
C ASP A 117 13.86 -7.74 8.96
N SER A 118 14.31 -6.51 8.72
CA SER A 118 15.62 -6.27 8.11
C SER A 118 16.75 -6.55 9.12
N ALA A 119 18.00 -6.60 8.63
CA ALA A 119 19.15 -6.93 9.47
C ALA A 119 19.92 -5.68 9.89
N GLY A 120 19.61 -5.17 11.09
CA GLY A 120 20.35 -4.10 11.75
C GLY A 120 19.53 -3.41 12.83
N ASP A 121 19.90 -2.16 13.11
CA ASP A 121 19.00 -1.15 13.65
C ASP A 121 18.60 -0.17 12.53
N GLU A 122 17.50 -0.48 11.84
CA GLU A 122 16.87 0.36 10.83
C GLU A 122 16.33 1.67 11.41
N GLY A 123 16.08 1.71 12.74
CA GLY A 123 15.62 2.85 13.51
C GLY A 123 16.66 3.98 13.56
N ASP A 124 17.82 3.78 14.19
CA ASP A 124 18.84 4.85 14.27
C ASP A 124 19.42 5.18 12.89
N ILE A 125 19.51 4.20 11.97
CA ILE A 125 19.92 4.50 10.58
C ILE A 125 18.92 5.49 9.96
N PHE A 126 17.62 5.24 10.04
CA PHE A 126 16.59 6.17 9.55
C PHE A 126 16.63 7.52 10.30
N SER A 127 16.78 7.51 11.63
CA SER A 127 16.90 8.71 12.46
C SER A 127 18.05 9.60 12.00
N ASN A 128 19.24 9.03 11.79
CA ASN A 128 20.42 9.74 11.31
C ASN A 128 20.20 10.36 9.93
N LEU A 129 19.63 9.60 8.98
CA LEU A 129 19.41 10.08 7.61
C LEU A 129 18.36 11.20 7.54
N VAL A 130 17.24 11.08 8.26
CA VAL A 130 16.21 12.13 8.35
C VAL A 130 16.75 13.40 9.01
N ARG A 131 17.65 13.27 9.98
CA ARG A 131 18.34 14.40 10.65
C ARG A 131 19.47 15.01 9.79
N GLY A 132 19.79 14.42 8.65
CA GLY A 132 20.81 14.90 7.71
C GLY A 132 22.25 14.57 8.12
N ASN A 133 22.44 13.56 8.98
CA ASN A 133 23.77 13.08 9.36
C ASN A 133 24.37 12.24 8.22
N ILE A 134 25.66 12.43 7.94
CA ILE A 134 26.39 11.62 6.95
C ILE A 134 26.98 10.40 7.68
N LEU A 135 26.36 9.23 7.48
CA LEU A 135 26.88 7.96 7.98
C LEU A 135 28.11 7.55 7.16
N SER A 136 29.23 7.27 7.84
CA SER A 136 30.39 6.67 7.18
C SER A 136 30.13 5.18 6.92
N ALA A 137 30.78 4.58 5.92
CA ALA A 137 30.64 3.14 5.66
C ALA A 137 30.98 2.27 6.90
N ALA A 138 31.90 2.72 7.76
CA ALA A 138 32.22 2.04 9.01
C ALA A 138 31.14 2.24 10.11
N THR A 139 30.45 3.39 10.11
CA THR A 139 29.33 3.66 11.03
C THR A 139 28.10 2.87 10.61
N LEU A 140 27.77 2.90 9.31
CA LEU A 140 26.65 2.14 8.75
C LEU A 140 26.83 0.63 8.95
N GLN A 141 28.05 0.11 8.82
CA GLN A 141 28.36 -1.29 9.09
C GLN A 141 28.32 -1.65 10.58
N ALA A 142 28.49 -0.68 11.48
CA ALA A 142 28.33 -0.88 12.92
C ALA A 142 26.84 -0.94 13.30
N LEU A 143 26.04 0.04 12.88
CA LEU A 143 24.59 0.07 13.10
C LEU A 143 23.88 -1.15 12.48
N LYS A 144 24.30 -1.60 11.28
CA LYS A 144 23.81 -2.85 10.66
C LYS A 144 24.36 -4.15 11.30
N GLY A 145 25.13 -4.05 12.37
CA GLY A 145 25.68 -5.17 13.12
C GLY A 145 25.45 -5.07 14.63
N GLU A 146 24.72 -4.05 15.08
CA GLU A 146 24.24 -3.90 16.46
C GLU A 146 22.92 -4.69 16.60
N ASN A 147 22.73 -5.30 17.77
CA ASN A 147 21.59 -6.14 18.11
C ASN A 147 21.54 -6.28 19.64
N ASP A 148 20.94 -5.30 20.29
CA ASP A 148 20.81 -5.13 21.73
C ASP A 148 19.33 -5.13 22.19
N TRP A 149 18.49 -5.83 21.42
CA TRP A 149 17.08 -6.05 21.71
C TRP A 149 16.86 -6.74 23.06
N ALA A 150 15.95 -6.18 23.85
CA ALA A 150 15.38 -6.77 25.05
C ALA A 150 13.86 -6.84 24.94
N THR A 151 13.22 -7.76 25.67
CA THR A 151 11.76 -7.85 25.72
C THR A 151 11.23 -7.34 27.06
N ILE A 152 10.39 -6.31 27.05
CA ILE A 152 9.65 -5.84 28.24
C ILE A 152 8.21 -6.34 28.22
N THR A 153 7.47 -6.14 29.32
CA THR A 153 6.04 -6.46 29.40
C THR A 153 5.22 -5.23 29.75
N VAL A 154 4.40 -4.77 28.80
CA VAL A 154 3.46 -3.65 28.98
C VAL A 154 2.03 -4.22 28.94
N GLY A 155 1.24 -3.99 29.99
CA GLY A 155 -0.16 -4.46 30.04
C GLY A 155 -0.37 -5.99 30.00
N GLY A 156 0.70 -6.78 30.06
CA GLY A 156 0.66 -8.24 29.89
C GLY A 156 1.08 -8.74 28.50
N GLN A 157 1.50 -7.84 27.59
CA GLN A 157 2.03 -8.18 26.27
C GLN A 157 3.56 -8.00 26.24
N SER A 158 4.25 -8.91 25.56
CA SER A 158 5.69 -8.79 25.26
C SER A 158 5.91 -7.74 24.17
N ILE A 159 6.83 -6.81 24.42
CA ILE A 159 7.25 -5.76 23.47
C ILE A 159 8.78 -5.81 23.38
N GLU A 160 9.31 -5.84 22.16
CA GLU A 160 10.74 -5.74 21.88
C GLU A 160 11.15 -4.27 21.93
N VAL A 161 12.26 -3.99 22.62
CA VAL A 161 12.78 -2.64 22.88
C VAL A 161 14.30 -2.67 22.83
N GLU A 162 14.90 -1.62 22.29
CA GLU A 162 16.34 -1.46 22.32
C GLU A 162 16.82 -1.08 23.73
N GLN A 163 17.93 -1.66 24.18
CA GLN A 163 18.56 -1.26 25.44
C GLN A 163 19.99 -0.81 25.20
N ASN A 164 20.26 0.45 25.52
CA ASN A 164 21.60 1.01 25.58
C ASN A 164 22.48 0.26 26.60
N ILE A 165 23.20 -0.77 26.14
CA ILE A 165 24.13 -1.59 26.94
C ILE A 165 25.49 -0.89 26.97
N ASP A 166 25.97 -0.54 28.17
CA ASP A 166 27.31 0.01 28.34
C ASP A 166 28.36 -1.04 27.91
N PRO A 167 29.31 -0.70 26.98
CA PRO A 167 30.32 -1.65 26.51
C PRO A 167 31.22 -2.27 27.60
N SER A 168 31.17 -1.76 28.83
CA SER A 168 31.85 -2.32 29.99
C SER A 168 31.21 -3.60 30.56
N ASP A 169 29.95 -3.92 30.25
CA ASP A 169 29.29 -5.16 30.70
C ASP A 169 29.74 -6.42 29.91
N LEU A 170 30.46 -6.25 28.79
CA LEU A 170 31.09 -7.35 28.05
C LEU A 170 32.38 -7.85 28.74
N SER A 171 32.21 -8.46 29.92
CA SER A 171 33.32 -9.03 30.70
C SER A 171 33.93 -10.26 30.02
N TRP A 172 35.06 -10.01 29.35
CA TRP A 172 36.01 -10.92 28.72
C TRP A 172 35.97 -12.42 29.12
N SER A 173 35.48 -13.26 28.22
CA SER A 173 36.05 -14.60 27.98
C SER A 173 35.95 -15.05 26.53
N GLU A 174 37.11 -15.14 25.87
CA GLU A 174 37.42 -15.94 24.66
C GLU A 174 36.56 -15.71 23.40
N ARG A 175 36.84 -14.60 22.70
CA ARG A 175 36.40 -14.38 21.31
C ARG A 175 37.01 -15.42 20.37
N ARG A 176 36.17 -16.19 19.67
CA ARG A 176 36.53 -16.78 18.37
C ARG A 176 35.53 -16.26 17.34
N LEU A 177 36.03 -15.41 16.43
CA LEU A 177 35.25 -14.85 15.32
C LEU A 177 34.61 -16.01 14.51
N ILE A 178 33.29 -15.99 14.38
CA ILE A 178 32.55 -16.76 13.39
C ILE A 178 31.91 -15.74 12.46
N ASN A 179 32.52 -15.57 11.29
CA ASN A 179 31.93 -14.89 10.16
C ASN A 179 31.03 -15.92 9.45
N GLN A 180 29.72 -15.70 9.36
CA GLN A 180 28.80 -16.53 8.59
C GLN A 180 28.32 -15.74 7.36
N ASP A 181 29.04 -15.92 6.27
CA ASP A 181 28.57 -15.63 4.92
C ASP A 181 29.07 -16.76 4.00
N SER A 182 28.13 -17.40 3.28
CA SER A 182 28.44 -18.33 2.19
C SER A 182 27.21 -18.64 1.31
N LYS A 183 26.61 -17.62 0.70
CA LYS A 183 25.76 -17.70 -0.51
C LYS A 183 25.91 -16.35 -1.25
N ASP A 184 26.72 -16.18 -2.30
CA ASP A 184 27.31 -17.15 -3.23
C ASP A 184 28.75 -16.81 -3.61
N ASN A 185 29.56 -17.83 -3.92
CA ASN A 185 30.75 -17.64 -4.76
C ASN A 185 31.17 -18.94 -5.45
N PHE A 186 30.72 -19.11 -6.71
CA PHE A 186 31.35 -20.05 -7.64
C PHE A 186 32.73 -19.52 -8.05
N LEU A 187 33.78 -20.00 -7.38
CA LEU A 187 35.16 -19.85 -7.86
C LEU A 187 35.86 -21.21 -7.94
N TYR A 188 36.09 -21.65 -9.18
CA TYR A 188 37.00 -22.74 -9.49
C TYR A 188 38.44 -22.32 -9.17
N GLU A 189 39.04 -22.88 -8.12
CA GLU A 189 40.50 -23.04 -8.05
C GLU A 189 40.88 -24.50 -7.78
N ASN A 190 41.42 -25.13 -8.82
CA ASN A 190 42.16 -26.38 -8.68
C ASN A 190 43.61 -26.08 -8.24
N VAL A 191 44.16 -26.99 -7.42
CA VAL A 191 45.57 -27.47 -7.36
C VAL A 191 46.27 -27.39 -5.99
N LYS A 192 46.16 -28.54 -5.28
CA LYS A 192 47.21 -29.28 -4.55
C LYS A 192 48.15 -28.58 -3.54
N THR A 193 47.98 -28.99 -2.28
CA THR A 193 49.03 -29.69 -1.48
C THR A 193 48.36 -30.81 -0.63
N ALA A 194 49.03 -31.85 -0.10
CA ALA A 194 50.10 -32.70 -0.66
C ALA A 194 50.12 -34.09 0.04
N PHE A 195 50.33 -35.17 -0.73
CA PHE A 195 50.71 -36.55 -0.32
C PHE A 195 50.07 -37.24 0.93
N SER A 196 49.01 -38.04 0.69
CA SER A 196 48.96 -39.54 0.72
C SER A 196 49.53 -40.36 1.92
N PRO A 197 49.02 -41.58 2.24
CA PRO A 197 47.71 -42.21 2.02
C PRO A 197 47.03 -42.75 3.32
N VAL A 198 45.73 -43.11 3.26
CA VAL A 198 45.09 -44.33 3.85
C VAL A 198 43.58 -44.28 3.56
N SER A 199 42.96 -45.45 3.43
CA SER A 199 41.56 -45.68 2.99
C SER A 199 40.45 -45.10 3.88
N SER A 200 39.47 -44.47 3.22
CA SER A 200 38.04 -44.42 3.57
C SER A 200 37.61 -43.79 4.91
N PRO A 201 37.34 -42.47 4.96
CA PRO A 201 36.50 -41.86 5.99
C PRO A 201 35.02 -42.18 5.74
N LYS A 202 34.33 -42.70 6.77
CA LYS A 202 32.90 -43.03 6.73
C LYS A 202 32.07 -41.78 6.98
N PHE A 203 31.12 -41.46 6.10
CA PHE A 203 30.06 -40.51 6.42
C PHE A 203 29.04 -41.15 7.39
N ARG A 204 28.55 -40.35 8.34
CA ARG A 204 27.34 -40.63 9.14
C ARG A 204 26.65 -39.31 9.46
N SER A 205 25.41 -39.15 9.04
CA SER A 205 24.50 -38.09 9.49
C SER A 205 23.48 -38.67 10.47
N ARG A 206 23.17 -37.93 11.55
CA ARG A 206 21.96 -38.08 12.37
C ARG A 206 21.60 -36.72 12.96
N PHE A 207 20.37 -36.29 12.74
CA PHE A 207 19.78 -35.09 13.35
C PHE A 207 19.31 -35.38 14.79
N LYS A 208 19.10 -34.35 15.61
CA LYS A 208 18.49 -34.48 16.95
C LYS A 208 17.74 -33.20 17.35
N ASN A 209 16.56 -33.35 17.95
CA ASN A 209 15.56 -32.27 18.13
C ASN A 209 14.61 -32.56 19.36
N VAL A 210 13.68 -31.63 19.70
CA VAL A 210 12.32 -31.81 20.32
C VAL A 210 12.01 -31.72 21.85
N THR A 211 10.94 -30.92 22.17
CA THR A 211 9.86 -30.92 23.26
C THR A 211 9.79 -30.00 24.56
N LEU A 212 9.38 -28.72 24.38
CA LEU A 212 8.14 -28.02 24.83
C LEU A 212 7.76 -27.71 26.33
N PRO A 213 6.75 -26.82 26.62
CA PRO A 213 6.58 -26.07 27.88
C PRO A 213 5.33 -26.47 28.71
N SER A 214 5.04 -25.75 29.83
CA SER A 214 3.65 -25.51 30.29
C SER A 214 3.54 -24.41 31.37
N GLY A 215 2.39 -23.73 31.45
CA GLY A 215 1.94 -23.10 32.70
C GLY A 215 1.05 -21.86 32.60
N GLN A 216 -0.27 -22.04 32.37
CA GLN A 216 -1.22 -21.16 33.05
C GLN A 216 -1.27 -21.52 34.55
N THR A 217 -1.69 -20.57 35.38
CA THR A 217 -1.71 -20.63 36.87
C THR A 217 -2.76 -21.66 37.39
N ASN A 218 -2.83 -22.17 38.64
CA ASN A 218 -2.17 -22.00 39.96
C ASN A 218 -2.67 -23.21 40.85
N PRO A 219 -2.44 -23.34 42.18
CA PRO A 219 -1.27 -23.12 43.04
C PRO A 219 -0.81 -24.43 43.78
N SER A 220 0.18 -24.32 44.68
CA SER A 220 0.51 -25.22 45.84
C SER A 220 1.87 -25.96 45.80
N TYR A 221 2.80 -25.51 46.64
CA TYR A 221 4.05 -26.19 47.00
C TYR A 221 3.85 -27.48 47.81
N ARG A 222 4.68 -28.51 47.56
CA ARG A 222 5.54 -29.14 48.60
C ARG A 222 6.55 -30.16 48.03
N GLU A 223 7.83 -29.98 48.37
CA GLU A 223 8.82 -31.07 48.39
C GLU A 223 8.62 -31.97 49.62
N ILE A 224 9.25 -33.17 49.64
CA ILE A 224 10.02 -33.70 50.79
C ILE A 224 10.85 -34.97 50.41
N ALA A 225 12.18 -34.80 50.48
CA ALA A 225 13.28 -35.69 50.93
C ALA A 225 13.36 -37.23 50.72
N GLY A 226 14.52 -37.66 50.18
CA GLY A 226 15.42 -38.69 50.76
C GLY A 226 15.23 -40.17 50.31
N ASP A 227 16.26 -41.02 50.25
CA ASP A 227 17.72 -40.83 50.39
C ASP A 227 18.48 -42.08 49.85
N LYS A 228 19.52 -41.89 49.00
CA LYS A 228 20.66 -42.83 48.67
C LYS A 228 20.38 -44.23 48.03
N ALA A 229 21.23 -44.80 47.16
CA ALA A 229 22.57 -44.43 46.69
C ALA A 229 22.93 -45.05 45.30
N GLY A 230 23.83 -44.39 44.55
CA GLY A 230 24.81 -45.07 43.66
C GLY A 230 24.85 -44.66 42.18
N GLY A 231 25.84 -43.85 41.78
CA GLY A 231 26.28 -43.69 40.38
C GLY A 231 26.06 -42.29 39.76
N PRO A 232 27.04 -41.72 39.03
CA PRO A 232 26.96 -40.34 38.54
C PRO A 232 26.22 -40.27 37.20
N GLY A 233 25.07 -39.58 37.19
CA GLY A 233 24.35 -39.21 35.97
C GLY A 233 23.86 -37.78 36.07
N SER A 234 24.43 -36.89 35.26
CA SER A 234 24.00 -35.48 35.19
C SER A 234 22.57 -35.40 34.68
N VAL A 235 21.67 -34.81 35.48
CA VAL A 235 20.26 -34.62 35.08
C VAL A 235 20.14 -33.44 34.12
N GLY A 236 20.55 -33.67 32.86
CA GLY A 236 20.26 -32.77 31.76
C GLY A 236 18.76 -32.85 31.45
N ARG A 237 17.98 -31.87 31.93
CA ARG A 237 16.64 -31.63 31.39
C ARG A 237 16.77 -30.67 30.22
N THR A 238 16.65 -31.21 29.02
CA THR A 238 16.39 -30.40 27.83
C THR A 238 15.02 -29.74 28.01
N GLN A 239 14.98 -28.41 28.08
CA GLN A 239 13.81 -27.63 27.68
C GLN A 239 13.92 -27.36 26.18
N ILE A 240 12.81 -27.31 25.47
CA ILE A 240 12.83 -27.04 24.03
C ILE A 240 11.85 -25.92 23.70
N LYS A 241 12.38 -24.89 23.02
CA LYS A 241 11.62 -23.85 22.35
C LYS A 241 11.12 -24.35 20.98
N THR A 242 10.02 -23.75 20.53
CA THR A 242 9.54 -23.81 19.15
C THR A 242 10.58 -23.28 18.15
N LEU A 243 10.55 -23.78 16.91
CA LEU A 243 11.29 -23.27 15.75
C LEU A 243 10.34 -22.51 14.80
N ASP A 244 10.92 -21.66 13.96
CA ASP A 244 10.24 -20.86 12.93
C ASP A 244 9.96 -21.66 11.63
N SER A 245 9.55 -20.92 10.59
CA SER A 245 8.69 -21.38 9.50
C SER A 245 9.39 -21.74 8.18
N THR A 246 10.72 -21.86 8.14
CA THR A 246 11.47 -21.93 6.87
C THR A 246 11.93 -23.32 6.38
N GLU A 247 11.78 -24.39 7.16
CA GLU A 247 12.01 -25.78 6.70
C GLU A 247 10.81 -26.70 6.99
N LYS A 248 10.08 -27.13 5.95
CA LYS A 248 8.96 -28.08 6.08
C LYS A 248 9.41 -29.53 5.91
N GLY A 249 9.78 -30.17 7.02
CA GLY A 249 9.97 -31.62 7.12
C GLY A 249 9.34 -32.17 8.41
N LEU A 250 8.40 -33.12 8.28
CA LEU A 250 7.83 -33.83 9.42
C LEU A 250 8.68 -35.09 9.69
N LEU A 251 9.17 -35.25 10.91
CA LEU A 251 9.90 -36.44 11.36
C LEU A 251 9.16 -37.03 12.56
N ILE A 252 8.50 -38.18 12.39
CA ILE A 252 7.85 -38.89 13.49
C ILE A 252 8.80 -39.97 14.00
N HIS A 253 8.86 -40.16 15.32
CA HIS A 253 9.62 -41.25 15.93
C HIS A 253 8.82 -41.83 17.08
N THR A 254 8.44 -43.11 16.99
CA THR A 254 7.68 -43.82 18.04
C THR A 254 8.51 -44.97 18.62
N SER A 255 9.23 -44.70 19.71
CA SER A 255 9.88 -45.75 20.50
C SER A 255 8.88 -46.34 21.50
N ASN A 256 8.42 -47.55 21.25
CA ASN A 256 7.47 -48.25 22.11
C ASN A 256 8.19 -49.02 23.24
N ASP A 257 8.64 -48.30 24.26
CA ASP A 257 9.31 -48.84 25.45
C ASP A 257 8.30 -49.52 26.39
N GLY A 258 7.79 -50.68 25.98
CA GLY A 258 6.78 -51.41 26.74
C GLY A 258 7.33 -52.01 28.03
N PHE A 259 6.71 -51.68 29.18
CA PHE A 259 6.74 -52.58 30.34
C PHE A 259 5.41 -52.63 31.14
N ASN A 260 4.74 -53.77 30.92
CA ASN A 260 3.69 -54.42 31.72
C ASN A 260 2.24 -53.86 31.71
N PRO A 261 1.24 -54.75 31.51
CA PRO A 261 -0.17 -54.37 31.42
C PRO A 261 -0.86 -54.38 32.79
N ASN A 262 -1.88 -53.54 32.95
CA ASN A 262 -3.14 -53.86 33.62
C ASN A 262 -4.05 -52.63 33.68
N VAL A 263 -5.17 -52.69 32.95
CA VAL A 263 -6.53 -52.22 33.25
C VAL A 263 -7.23 -51.95 31.91
N TRP A 264 -8.50 -52.37 31.82
CA TRP A 264 -9.29 -52.31 30.60
C TRP A 264 -9.83 -50.90 30.36
N GLU A 265 -9.82 -50.43 29.11
CA GLU A 265 -11.05 -49.93 28.47
C GLU A 265 -10.92 -49.92 26.94
N THR A 266 -12.06 -49.88 26.25
CA THR A 266 -12.19 -50.07 24.81
C THR A 266 -12.25 -48.76 24.05
N VAL A 267 -11.53 -48.68 22.92
CA VAL A 267 -11.76 -47.80 21.76
C VAL A 267 -12.18 -46.36 22.07
N ASP A 268 -11.28 -45.41 21.82
CA ASP A 268 -11.73 -44.14 21.27
C ASP A 268 -10.83 -43.69 20.12
N THR A 269 -11.46 -43.08 19.12
CA THR A 269 -10.86 -42.75 17.82
C THR A 269 -9.92 -41.55 17.91
N VAL A 270 -8.81 -41.57 17.17
CA VAL A 270 -8.06 -40.34 16.87
C VAL A 270 -8.97 -39.42 16.05
N ASP A 271 -9.28 -38.25 16.59
CA ASP A 271 -10.29 -37.34 16.05
C ASP A 271 -9.86 -36.74 14.70
N TYR A 272 -10.40 -37.30 13.62
CA TYR A 272 -10.22 -36.85 12.24
C TYR A 272 -10.59 -35.36 12.05
N SER A 273 -11.44 -34.80 12.92
CA SER A 273 -11.82 -33.37 12.86
C SER A 273 -10.72 -32.43 13.36
N ALA A 274 -9.78 -32.88 14.18
CA ALA A 274 -8.68 -32.04 14.67
C ALA A 274 -7.64 -31.76 13.58
N ALA A 275 -7.33 -32.75 12.73
CA ALA A 275 -6.43 -32.59 11.60
C ALA A 275 -7.04 -31.68 10.51
N MET A 276 -8.33 -31.84 10.19
CA MET A 276 -9.04 -30.95 9.28
C MET A 276 -9.08 -29.49 9.79
N LYS A 277 -9.38 -29.27 11.08
CA LYS A 277 -9.41 -27.92 11.66
C LYS A 277 -8.05 -27.22 11.67
N PHE A 278 -6.94 -27.97 11.67
CA PHE A 278 -5.61 -27.38 11.52
C PHE A 278 -5.32 -26.95 10.07
N ALA A 279 -5.89 -27.65 9.08
CA ALA A 279 -5.86 -27.20 7.69
C ALA A 279 -6.77 -25.98 7.46
N ASP A 280 -7.99 -25.98 8.01
CA ASP A 280 -8.92 -24.83 7.96
C ASP A 280 -8.29 -23.57 8.61
N ALA A 281 -7.57 -23.74 9.72
CA ALA A 281 -6.91 -22.63 10.44
C ALA A 281 -5.69 -22.04 9.71
N LEU A 282 -5.21 -22.67 8.63
CA LEU A 282 -4.14 -22.16 7.75
C LEU A 282 -4.66 -21.48 6.48
N GLY A 283 -5.96 -21.23 6.37
CA GLY A 283 -6.54 -20.29 5.41
C GLY A 283 -6.72 -20.79 3.97
N ASN A 284 -6.53 -22.08 3.69
CA ASN A 284 -6.65 -22.65 2.34
C ASN A 284 -7.83 -23.64 2.24
N ALA A 285 -9.06 -23.10 2.16
CA ALA A 285 -10.27 -23.91 1.97
C ALA A 285 -11.43 -23.18 1.26
N SER A 286 -11.20 -22.64 0.06
CA SER A 286 -12.28 -22.38 -0.90
C SER A 286 -11.80 -22.34 -2.36
N ASP A 287 -11.22 -23.45 -2.84
CA ASP A 287 -11.63 -24.12 -4.09
C ASP A 287 -10.77 -25.38 -4.32
N GLY A 288 -11.38 -26.43 -4.88
CA GLY A 288 -10.71 -27.72 -5.07
C GLY A 288 -9.87 -27.79 -6.35
N ASN A 289 -8.70 -28.44 -6.28
CA ASN A 289 -7.64 -28.53 -7.30
C ASN A 289 -6.93 -27.18 -7.55
N LEU A 290 -5.70 -26.94 -7.09
CA LEU A 290 -4.47 -27.67 -7.45
C LEU A 290 -3.31 -27.34 -6.48
N GLY A 291 -2.24 -28.15 -6.52
CA GLY A 291 -0.88 -27.64 -6.34
C GLY A 291 -0.32 -27.45 -4.92
N LEU A 292 -0.12 -28.53 -4.18
CA LEU A 292 1.10 -28.83 -3.36
C LEU A 292 0.86 -30.09 -2.51
N GLN A 293 1.26 -31.27 -3.02
CA GLN A 293 1.15 -32.55 -2.29
C GLN A 293 2.53 -33.13 -1.97
N TYR A 294 3.12 -32.71 -0.85
CA TYR A 294 4.13 -33.50 -0.16
C TYR A 294 3.41 -34.43 0.83
N LEU A 295 2.97 -35.60 0.35
CA LEU A 295 2.37 -36.63 1.20
C LEU A 295 3.48 -37.49 1.84
N LEU A 296 3.89 -37.13 3.06
CA LEU A 296 4.72 -37.99 3.90
C LEU A 296 3.82 -39.04 4.57
N ALA A 297 3.87 -40.28 4.07
CA ALA A 297 3.17 -41.42 4.64
C ALA A 297 4.17 -42.40 5.27
N GLU A 298 4.27 -42.40 6.60
CA GLU A 298 4.97 -43.44 7.36
C GLU A 298 3.98 -44.53 7.78
N SER A 299 4.26 -45.79 7.44
CA SER A 299 3.49 -46.94 7.89
C SER A 299 4.42 -48.07 8.34
N THR A 300 4.10 -48.73 9.44
CA THR A 300 4.87 -49.89 9.93
C THR A 300 4.48 -51.13 9.12
N PHE A 301 5.39 -51.67 8.32
CA PHE A 301 5.13 -52.86 7.51
C PHE A 301 5.28 -54.14 8.35
N ASP A 302 4.17 -54.86 8.57
CA ASP A 302 4.14 -56.11 9.36
C ASP A 302 4.32 -57.39 8.53
N GLY A 303 4.44 -57.26 7.20
CA GLY A 303 4.59 -58.37 6.25
C GLY A 303 3.29 -59.00 5.76
N ILE A 304 2.13 -58.33 5.90
CA ILE A 304 0.84 -58.86 5.39
C ILE A 304 0.20 -57.99 4.30
N ARG A 305 0.25 -56.65 4.39
CA ARG A 305 0.02 -55.64 3.31
C ARG A 305 -0.14 -54.26 3.95
N SER A 306 0.61 -53.24 3.49
CA SER A 306 0.34 -51.85 3.88
C SER A 306 -0.35 -51.06 2.75
N ASP A 307 -1.33 -50.25 3.14
CA ASP A 307 -1.93 -49.22 2.29
C ASP A 307 -1.20 -47.91 2.58
N LEU A 308 -0.60 -47.32 1.54
CA LEU A 308 0.17 -46.08 1.64
C LEU A 308 -0.67 -44.85 1.22
N GLY A 309 -1.94 -45.05 0.88
CA GLY A 309 -2.88 -44.00 0.51
C GLY A 309 -3.00 -43.77 -1.00
N THR A 310 -3.77 -42.73 -1.34
CA THR A 310 -4.07 -42.32 -2.72
C THR A 310 -3.13 -41.19 -3.13
N LEU A 311 -2.36 -41.39 -4.20
CA LEU A 311 -1.58 -40.35 -4.85
C LEU A 311 -2.44 -39.65 -5.91
N SER A 312 -2.34 -38.32 -6.03
CA SER A 312 -3.02 -37.54 -7.06
C SER A 312 -2.02 -36.66 -7.83
N ARG A 313 -2.19 -36.52 -9.14
CA ARG A 313 -1.28 -35.77 -10.03
C ARG A 313 -2.01 -34.77 -10.91
N SER A 314 -1.34 -33.67 -11.25
CA SER A 314 -1.78 -32.76 -12.31
C SER A 314 -1.73 -33.47 -13.68
N PRO A 315 -2.62 -33.13 -14.63
CA PRO A 315 -2.51 -33.63 -15.99
C PRO A 315 -1.12 -33.36 -16.58
N ARG A 316 -0.55 -34.35 -17.29
CA ARG A 316 0.79 -34.32 -17.93
C ARG A 316 2.03 -34.30 -17.01
N SER A 317 1.91 -34.21 -15.69
CA SER A 317 3.08 -34.35 -14.81
C SER A 317 3.57 -35.80 -14.70
N SER A 318 4.89 -36.00 -14.55
CA SER A 318 5.52 -37.28 -14.17
C SER A 318 5.59 -37.43 -12.64
N VAL A 319 5.75 -38.67 -12.17
CA VAL A 319 5.99 -38.96 -10.74
C VAL A 319 7.21 -39.85 -10.60
N LYS A 320 8.22 -39.37 -9.87
CA LYS A 320 9.37 -40.17 -9.47
C LYS A 320 9.13 -40.72 -8.07
N VAL A 321 9.36 -42.03 -7.88
CA VAL A 321 9.28 -42.70 -6.58
C VAL A 321 10.67 -43.22 -6.21
N THR A 322 11.16 -42.89 -5.02
CA THR A 322 12.45 -43.40 -4.50
C THR A 322 12.21 -44.18 -3.23
N LEU A 323 12.62 -45.45 -3.20
CA LEU A 323 12.53 -46.33 -2.04
C LEU A 323 13.89 -46.34 -1.30
N VAL A 324 13.88 -46.05 -0.01
CA VAL A 324 15.08 -46.10 0.84
C VAL A 324 14.90 -47.14 1.95
N TRP A 325 15.74 -48.17 1.92
CA TRP A 325 15.86 -49.17 2.98
C TRP A 325 17.05 -48.85 3.88
N THR A 326 16.85 -48.86 5.21
CA THR A 326 17.86 -48.49 6.20
C THR A 326 18.37 -49.68 7.04
N GLY A 327 17.92 -50.90 6.72
CA GLY A 327 18.30 -52.12 7.46
C GLY A 327 19.71 -52.62 7.14
N THR A 328 20.38 -53.20 8.13
CA THR A 328 21.59 -54.01 7.90
C THR A 328 21.19 -55.44 7.54
N PRO A 329 21.62 -56.01 6.39
CA PRO A 329 21.35 -57.41 6.06
C PRO A 329 21.98 -58.35 7.10
N SER A 330 21.21 -59.33 7.58
CA SER A 330 21.79 -60.47 8.32
C SER A 330 22.46 -61.44 7.36
N THR A 331 23.67 -61.88 7.67
CA THR A 331 24.52 -62.70 6.78
C THR A 331 24.10 -64.18 6.68
N SER A 332 22.82 -64.49 6.82
CA SER A 332 22.29 -65.86 6.76
C SER A 332 20.77 -65.90 6.49
N ASP A 333 20.44 -66.47 5.33
CA ASP A 333 19.17 -67.09 4.90
C ASP A 333 17.92 -66.23 4.60
N GLU A 334 17.33 -66.61 3.44
CA GLU A 334 16.07 -66.21 2.78
C GLU A 334 15.86 -64.73 2.39
N ASP A 335 15.88 -64.51 1.08
CA ASP A 335 15.72 -63.21 0.40
C ASP A 335 14.38 -62.53 0.72
N ALA A 336 14.42 -61.20 0.88
CA ALA A 336 13.23 -60.40 1.13
C ALA A 336 12.64 -59.85 -0.17
N ASN A 337 11.70 -60.60 -0.78
CA ASN A 337 10.92 -60.09 -1.92
C ASN A 337 9.94 -59.01 -1.43
N LEU A 338 10.07 -57.80 -1.98
CA LEU A 338 9.20 -56.65 -1.71
C LEU A 338 8.45 -56.29 -3.02
N ASP A 339 7.18 -56.66 -3.11
CA ASP A 339 6.35 -56.43 -4.29
C ASP A 339 5.59 -55.09 -4.16
N LEU A 340 5.94 -54.10 -5.01
CA LEU A 340 5.11 -52.91 -5.19
C LEU A 340 3.92 -53.21 -6.11
N SER A 341 2.72 -52.76 -5.73
CA SER A 341 1.53 -52.86 -6.57
C SER A 341 0.72 -51.57 -6.58
N LEU A 342 0.34 -51.11 -7.79
CA LEU A 342 -0.52 -49.96 -8.01
C LEU A 342 -1.94 -50.45 -8.35
N GLN A 343 -2.98 -49.84 -7.78
CA GLN A 343 -4.36 -50.04 -8.23
C GLN A 343 -4.97 -48.72 -8.70
N GLY A 344 -5.33 -48.70 -9.99
CA GLY A 344 -6.16 -47.69 -10.64
C GLY A 344 -7.23 -48.36 -11.50
N THR A 345 -8.06 -47.57 -12.17
CA THR A 345 -9.14 -48.07 -13.04
C THR A 345 -8.68 -48.42 -14.46
N THR A 346 -7.50 -47.96 -14.87
CA THR A 346 -6.93 -48.14 -16.21
C THR A 346 -5.52 -48.76 -16.23
N THR A 347 -5.01 -49.09 -17.43
CA THR A 347 -3.78 -49.88 -17.65
C THR A 347 -2.51 -49.03 -17.75
N GLY A 348 -1.36 -49.56 -17.32
CA GLY A 348 -0.09 -48.82 -17.32
C GLY A 348 1.18 -49.66 -17.47
N THR A 349 2.34 -48.98 -17.51
CA THR A 349 3.69 -49.56 -17.64
C THR A 349 4.65 -48.92 -16.62
N ILE A 350 5.50 -49.69 -15.95
CA ILE A 350 6.54 -49.16 -15.03
C ILE A 350 7.93 -49.34 -15.64
N TYR A 351 8.82 -48.38 -15.39
CA TYR A 351 10.22 -48.40 -15.78
C TYR A 351 11.15 -48.36 -14.55
N THR A 352 12.19 -49.20 -14.59
CA THR A 352 13.26 -49.29 -13.59
C THR A 352 14.64 -49.03 -14.25
N PRO A 353 15.66 -48.59 -13.50
CA PRO A 353 17.00 -48.34 -14.02
C PRO A 353 17.68 -49.52 -14.73
N SER A 354 18.68 -49.18 -15.55
CA SER A 354 19.14 -49.94 -16.72
C SER A 354 19.97 -51.21 -16.48
N SER A 355 20.04 -51.74 -15.26
CA SER A 355 20.74 -53.01 -14.97
C SER A 355 19.87 -54.27 -15.14
N LEU A 356 18.54 -54.14 -15.21
CA LEU A 356 17.60 -55.26 -15.33
C LEU A 356 16.64 -55.06 -16.51
N GLY A 357 16.93 -55.75 -17.61
CA GLY A 357 16.25 -55.52 -18.89
C GLY A 357 14.88 -56.21 -19.01
N SER A 358 13.80 -55.53 -18.61
CA SER A 358 12.51 -55.50 -19.34
C SER A 358 11.45 -54.62 -18.65
N ALA A 359 10.63 -53.91 -19.43
CA ALA A 359 9.52 -53.11 -18.90
C ALA A 359 8.27 -53.98 -18.63
N PHE A 360 7.68 -53.82 -17.44
CA PHE A 360 6.50 -54.59 -17.01
C PHE A 360 5.19 -53.82 -17.26
N LYS A 361 4.15 -54.54 -17.70
CA LYS A 361 2.82 -54.00 -18.05
C LYS A 361 1.73 -54.58 -17.16
N PHE A 362 0.72 -53.77 -16.82
CA PHE A 362 -0.45 -54.18 -16.04
C PHE A 362 -1.74 -54.05 -16.83
N VAL A 363 -2.69 -54.95 -16.57
CA VAL A 363 -4.06 -54.87 -17.11
C VAL A 363 -5.03 -54.68 -15.94
N GLY A 364 -6.00 -53.77 -16.10
CA GLY A 364 -6.85 -53.29 -15.01
C GLY A 364 -7.79 -54.35 -14.44
N THR A 365 -8.15 -54.18 -13.17
CA THR A 365 -9.12 -55.00 -12.42
C THR A 365 -8.79 -56.49 -12.29
N ASN A 366 -7.57 -56.83 -11.87
CA ASN A 366 -7.28 -57.90 -10.89
C ASN A 366 -5.82 -57.81 -10.41
N ASN A 367 -5.53 -58.29 -9.20
CA ASN A 367 -4.18 -58.22 -8.60
C ASN A 367 -3.11 -58.82 -9.51
N ILE A 368 -2.01 -58.09 -9.73
CA ILE A 368 -0.79 -58.64 -10.30
C ILE A 368 0.18 -58.92 -9.16
N THR A 369 0.37 -60.20 -8.87
CA THR A 369 1.55 -60.72 -8.17
C THR A 369 2.62 -61.01 -9.22
N GLY A 370 3.66 -60.19 -9.28
CA GLY A 370 4.79 -60.37 -10.18
C GLY A 370 6.01 -60.78 -9.38
N ASP A 371 6.35 -62.07 -9.40
CA ASP A 371 7.45 -62.65 -8.63
C ASP A 371 8.80 -62.17 -9.18
N ALA A 372 9.35 -61.11 -8.59
CA ALA A 372 10.57 -60.44 -9.04
C ALA A 372 11.86 -61.15 -8.59
N GLY A 373 11.95 -62.46 -8.85
CA GLY A 373 13.15 -63.24 -8.55
C GLY A 373 14.33 -62.86 -9.47
N VAL A 374 15.33 -62.16 -8.92
CA VAL A 374 16.58 -61.81 -9.61
C VAL A 374 17.78 -62.27 -8.78
N ASP A 375 18.63 -63.07 -9.41
CA ASP A 375 19.74 -63.80 -8.77
C ASP A 375 20.99 -62.90 -8.53
N LEU A 376 21.66 -63.08 -7.40
CA LEU A 376 22.69 -62.17 -6.86
C LEU A 376 24.06 -62.33 -7.53
N ILE A 377 24.70 -61.21 -7.92
CA ILE A 377 26.15 -61.19 -8.18
C ILE A 377 26.90 -61.04 -6.86
N THR A 378 27.59 -62.09 -6.45
CA THR A 378 28.38 -62.12 -5.20
C THR A 378 29.65 -61.26 -5.29
N GLY A 379 29.81 -60.30 -4.38
CA GLY A 379 31.07 -59.57 -4.20
C GLY A 379 31.10 -58.80 -2.88
N ASP A 380 32.14 -58.99 -2.07
CA ASP A 380 32.32 -58.35 -0.76
C ASP A 380 32.49 -56.82 -0.89
N GLY A 381 31.37 -56.10 -0.81
CA GLY A 381 31.30 -54.65 -0.72
C GLY A 381 29.94 -54.23 -0.20
N ALA A 382 29.90 -53.44 0.88
CA ALA A 382 28.65 -52.96 1.44
C ALA A 382 28.03 -51.89 0.52
N PHE A 383 26.95 -52.25 -0.18
CA PHE A 383 26.12 -51.33 -0.95
C PHE A 383 24.83 -51.03 -0.18
N GLU A 384 24.56 -49.74 0.06
CA GLU A 384 23.22 -49.26 0.38
C GLU A 384 22.46 -49.14 -0.94
N TYR A 385 21.41 -49.94 -1.14
CA TYR A 385 20.63 -49.93 -2.38
C TYR A 385 19.53 -48.86 -2.33
N ILE A 386 19.49 -48.01 -3.35
CA ILE A 386 18.40 -47.08 -3.64
C ILE A 386 17.76 -47.54 -4.94
N GLU A 387 16.53 -48.03 -4.89
CA GLU A 387 15.74 -48.27 -6.10
C GLU A 387 14.90 -47.02 -6.43
N GLN A 388 15.03 -46.57 -7.68
CA GLN A 388 14.22 -45.50 -8.25
C GLN A 388 13.22 -46.13 -9.21
N ILE A 389 11.94 -45.78 -9.08
CA ILE A 389 10.88 -46.23 -9.96
C ILE A 389 10.34 -45.00 -10.68
N TYR A 390 10.34 -45.03 -12.01
CA TYR A 390 9.90 -43.91 -12.84
C TYR A 390 8.52 -44.18 -13.46
N LEU A 391 7.61 -43.22 -13.27
CA LEU A 391 6.24 -43.26 -13.79
C LEU A 391 6.04 -42.09 -14.78
N PRO A 392 6.25 -42.30 -16.10
CA PRO A 392 6.02 -41.27 -17.11
C PRO A 392 4.55 -40.88 -17.20
N HIS A 393 4.26 -39.63 -17.56
CA HIS A 393 2.89 -39.13 -17.67
C HIS A 393 2.02 -39.90 -18.68
N THR A 394 2.66 -40.54 -19.67
CA THR A 394 2.06 -41.39 -20.72
C THR A 394 1.66 -42.77 -20.23
N SER A 395 2.11 -43.17 -19.04
CA SER A 395 2.03 -44.56 -18.56
C SER A 395 0.88 -44.83 -17.59
N LEU A 396 0.10 -43.82 -17.19
CA LEU A 396 -1.10 -43.93 -16.37
C LEU A 396 -2.15 -42.90 -16.83
N SER A 397 -3.33 -43.34 -17.27
CA SER A 397 -4.40 -42.41 -17.71
C SER A 397 -5.20 -41.77 -16.57
N ASP A 398 -5.20 -42.38 -15.38
CA ASP A 398 -5.92 -41.84 -14.22
C ASP A 398 -5.10 -40.72 -13.54
N THR A 399 -5.79 -39.70 -13.01
CA THR A 399 -5.18 -38.61 -12.23
C THR A 399 -4.99 -38.98 -10.75
N SER A 400 -5.58 -40.08 -10.28
CA SER A 400 -5.41 -40.60 -8.92
C SER A 400 -5.31 -42.13 -8.89
N PHE A 401 -4.47 -42.67 -8.00
CA PHE A 401 -4.24 -44.11 -7.86
C PHE A 401 -3.78 -44.48 -6.44
N ASN A 402 -4.06 -45.72 -6.00
CA ASN A 402 -3.62 -46.22 -4.70
C ASN A 402 -2.32 -47.03 -4.82
N VAL A 403 -1.43 -46.88 -3.84
CA VAL A 403 -0.13 -47.57 -3.77
C VAL A 403 -0.14 -48.55 -2.61
N TYR A 404 0.20 -49.82 -2.88
CA TYR A 404 0.36 -50.85 -1.84
C TYR A 404 1.73 -51.53 -1.94
N VAL A 405 2.27 -51.88 -0.78
CA VAL A 405 3.41 -52.78 -0.66
C VAL A 405 2.90 -54.12 -0.14
N ASN A 406 3.26 -55.19 -0.86
CA ASN A 406 3.01 -56.59 -0.48
C ASN A 406 4.34 -57.32 -0.38
N GLY A 407 4.38 -58.39 0.41
CA GLY A 407 5.60 -59.19 0.58
C GLY A 407 5.76 -59.65 2.01
N LYS A 408 6.66 -60.61 2.20
CA LYS A 408 6.97 -61.19 3.50
C LYS A 408 8.47 -61.04 3.70
N LEU A 409 8.91 -60.32 4.73
CA LEU A 409 10.32 -60.37 5.12
C LEU A 409 10.69 -61.82 5.44
N GLY A 410 11.84 -62.27 4.92
CA GLY A 410 12.49 -63.52 5.33
C GLY A 410 12.61 -63.60 6.85
N SER A 411 12.73 -64.81 7.40
CA SER A 411 12.50 -65.10 8.83
C SER A 411 13.56 -64.54 9.80
N VAL A 412 13.61 -63.22 9.92
CA VAL A 412 14.44 -62.49 10.89
C VAL A 412 13.60 -62.21 12.15
N PRO A 413 14.07 -62.55 13.36
CA PRO A 413 13.39 -62.17 14.60
C PRO A 413 13.33 -60.65 14.72
N VAL A 414 12.12 -60.11 14.83
CA VAL A 414 11.85 -58.65 14.91
C VAL A 414 12.70 -58.03 16.02
N THR A 415 13.75 -57.33 15.61
CA THR A 415 14.52 -56.45 16.49
C THR A 415 14.06 -55.03 16.18
N ILE A 416 13.56 -54.34 17.21
CA ILE A 416 12.76 -53.12 17.10
C ILE A 416 13.55 -52.00 16.41
N GLY A 417 12.95 -51.35 15.40
CA GLY A 417 13.48 -50.15 14.72
C GLY A 417 13.98 -50.40 13.29
N GLN A 418 13.07 -50.67 12.35
CA GLN A 418 13.34 -50.62 10.91
C GLN A 418 12.38 -49.63 10.25
N ASP A 419 12.94 -48.53 9.72
CA ASP A 419 12.17 -47.46 9.07
C ASP A 419 12.46 -47.47 7.56
N PHE A 420 11.39 -47.30 6.77
CA PHE A 420 11.45 -47.08 5.32
C PHE A 420 10.99 -45.66 5.02
N SER A 421 11.67 -44.98 4.09
CA SER A 421 11.27 -43.66 3.62
C SER A 421 11.04 -43.70 2.11
N ILE A 422 9.93 -43.10 1.67
CA ILE A 422 9.55 -43.02 0.25
C ILE A 422 9.46 -41.55 -0.14
N PHE A 423 10.20 -41.16 -1.17
CA PHE A 423 10.20 -39.79 -1.69
C PHE A 423 9.46 -39.72 -3.02
N PHE A 424 8.57 -38.73 -3.15
CA PHE A 424 7.87 -38.39 -4.37
C PHE A 424 8.35 -37.02 -4.88
N THR A 425 8.71 -36.92 -6.16
CA THR A 425 8.98 -35.63 -6.81
C THR A 425 8.28 -35.54 -8.16
N SER A 426 7.70 -34.38 -8.46
CA SER A 426 7.20 -33.99 -9.78
C SER A 426 8.16 -32.97 -10.40
N ASN A 427 8.66 -33.24 -11.61
CA ASN A 427 9.34 -32.19 -12.39
C ASN A 427 8.30 -31.25 -13.02
N PRO A 428 8.56 -29.93 -13.07
CA PRO A 428 7.79 -28.98 -13.86
C PRO A 428 8.17 -29.13 -15.34
N VAL A 429 7.26 -29.64 -16.15
CA VAL A 429 7.46 -29.76 -17.60
C VAL A 429 7.30 -28.39 -18.25
N VAL A 430 8.33 -27.91 -18.92
CA VAL A 430 8.29 -26.69 -19.75
C VAL A 430 7.18 -26.81 -20.80
N GLY A 431 6.28 -25.83 -20.87
CA GLY A 431 5.18 -25.85 -21.85
C GLY A 431 5.63 -25.50 -23.27
N GLN A 432 4.65 -25.27 -24.15
CA GLN A 432 4.91 -24.86 -25.53
C GLN A 432 4.79 -23.35 -25.66
N GLY A 433 5.79 -22.71 -26.27
CA GLY A 433 5.77 -21.28 -26.60
C GLY A 433 5.40 -21.06 -28.06
N HIS A 434 4.54 -20.08 -28.34
CA HIS A 434 3.92 -19.90 -29.66
C HIS A 434 3.96 -18.43 -30.10
N GLY A 435 4.07 -18.21 -31.41
CA GLY A 435 3.87 -16.91 -32.04
C GLY A 435 3.06 -17.03 -33.34
N TRP A 436 1.84 -16.49 -33.33
CA TRP A 436 0.87 -16.58 -34.43
C TRP A 436 0.72 -15.28 -35.20
N GLY A 437 0.37 -15.35 -36.49
CA GLY A 437 -0.31 -14.28 -37.25
C GLY A 437 0.34 -12.90 -37.15
N ASP A 438 -0.47 -11.90 -36.80
CA ASP A 438 0.02 -10.68 -36.17
C ASP A 438 0.37 -10.99 -34.70
N VAL A 439 1.54 -10.52 -34.24
CA VAL A 439 2.30 -11.33 -33.28
C VAL A 439 1.71 -11.36 -31.86
N HIS A 440 0.81 -12.32 -31.66
CA HIS A 440 0.34 -12.78 -30.36
C HIS A 440 1.30 -13.86 -29.87
N LEU A 441 1.77 -13.75 -28.63
CA LEU A 441 2.73 -14.66 -28.03
C LEU A 441 2.12 -15.40 -26.85
N GLN A 442 2.50 -16.66 -26.69
CA GLN A 442 2.24 -17.43 -25.46
C GLN A 442 3.56 -17.89 -24.87
N THR A 443 3.79 -17.60 -23.59
CA THR A 443 4.99 -18.04 -22.85
C THR A 443 4.95 -19.54 -22.59
N PHE A 444 6.09 -20.12 -22.22
CA PHE A 444 6.18 -21.54 -21.87
C PHE A 444 5.29 -21.91 -20.68
N ASP A 445 5.10 -20.99 -19.73
CA ASP A 445 4.21 -21.19 -18.57
C ASP A 445 2.74 -20.80 -18.85
N GLY A 446 2.43 -20.60 -20.14
CA GLY A 446 1.07 -20.54 -20.65
C GLY A 446 0.44 -19.16 -20.69
N LYS A 447 1.18 -18.08 -20.37
CA LYS A 447 0.69 -16.69 -20.36
C LYS A 447 0.57 -16.16 -21.80
N PRO A 448 -0.64 -15.85 -22.31
CA PRO A 448 -0.80 -15.19 -23.60
C PRO A 448 -0.68 -13.66 -23.44
N TYR A 449 -0.10 -12.99 -24.44
CA TYR A 449 -0.06 -11.53 -24.53
C TYR A 449 0.18 -11.02 -25.97
N ASP A 450 -0.24 -9.77 -26.23
CA ASP A 450 -0.17 -9.15 -27.56
C ASP A 450 1.17 -8.43 -27.74
N PHE A 451 1.92 -8.72 -28.79
CA PHE A 451 3.24 -8.13 -29.04
C PHE A 451 3.32 -7.43 -30.40
N GLN A 452 2.96 -6.14 -30.41
CA GLN A 452 2.91 -5.34 -31.64
C GLN A 452 4.15 -4.43 -31.75
N ALA A 453 5.26 -4.99 -32.26
CA ALA A 453 6.52 -4.26 -32.43
C ALA A 453 7.26 -4.64 -33.73
N VAL A 454 7.80 -3.67 -34.47
CA VAL A 454 8.59 -3.95 -35.69
C VAL A 454 10.06 -4.08 -35.35
N GLY A 455 10.69 -5.19 -35.74
CA GLY A 455 12.13 -5.40 -35.62
C GLY A 455 12.53 -6.86 -35.46
N GLU A 456 13.79 -7.10 -35.10
CA GLU A 456 14.30 -8.43 -34.73
C GLU A 456 14.29 -8.60 -33.21
N PHE A 457 13.81 -9.74 -32.70
CA PHE A 457 13.68 -10.05 -31.27
C PHE A 457 14.13 -11.48 -30.95
N ILE A 458 14.65 -11.69 -29.74
CA ILE A 458 14.91 -13.05 -29.22
C ILE A 458 13.58 -13.61 -28.69
N LEU A 459 13.08 -14.68 -29.31
CA LEU A 459 11.90 -15.39 -28.80
C LEU A 459 12.27 -16.20 -27.56
N VAL A 460 13.35 -16.97 -27.64
CA VAL A 460 13.93 -17.71 -26.52
C VAL A 460 15.42 -17.90 -26.73
N LYS A 461 16.17 -17.94 -25.63
CA LYS A 461 17.54 -18.44 -25.53
C LYS A 461 17.67 -19.30 -24.27
N SER A 462 18.48 -20.34 -24.35
CA SER A 462 18.97 -21.10 -23.22
C SER A 462 20.07 -20.32 -22.47
N LEU A 463 20.23 -20.61 -21.19
CA LEU A 463 21.39 -20.23 -20.36
C LEU A 463 22.38 -21.37 -20.16
N THR A 464 22.00 -22.60 -20.51
CA THR A 464 22.74 -23.83 -20.22
C THR A 464 23.40 -24.48 -21.44
N ASP A 465 22.99 -24.13 -22.66
CA ASP A 465 23.56 -24.61 -23.93
C ASP A 465 23.40 -23.59 -25.08
N ASP A 466 23.66 -23.99 -26.34
CA ASP A 466 23.65 -23.10 -27.51
C ASP A 466 22.28 -22.92 -28.19
N PHE A 467 21.19 -23.35 -27.56
CA PHE A 467 19.84 -23.16 -28.12
C PHE A 467 19.37 -21.71 -28.05
N GLN A 468 19.19 -21.05 -29.19
CA GLN A 468 18.55 -19.73 -29.29
C GLN A 468 17.71 -19.57 -30.57
N VAL A 469 16.49 -19.06 -30.40
CA VAL A 469 15.52 -18.71 -31.46
C VAL A 469 15.28 -17.20 -31.51
N GLN A 470 15.39 -16.63 -32.71
CA GLN A 470 15.15 -15.23 -33.01
C GLN A 470 14.03 -15.10 -34.05
N THR A 471 13.21 -14.05 -33.96
CA THR A 471 12.19 -13.71 -34.97
C THR A 471 12.42 -12.31 -35.55
N ARG A 472 11.94 -12.09 -36.78
CA ARG A 472 11.81 -10.78 -37.40
C ARG A 472 10.34 -10.46 -37.64
N GLN A 473 9.92 -9.31 -37.12
CA GLN A 473 8.57 -8.79 -37.21
C GLN A 473 8.51 -7.52 -38.06
N LYS A 474 7.43 -7.39 -38.85
CA LYS A 474 7.21 -6.25 -39.76
C LYS A 474 5.76 -5.80 -39.81
N ALA A 475 5.57 -4.52 -40.09
CA ALA A 475 4.27 -3.93 -40.37
C ALA A 475 3.53 -4.66 -41.50
N TRP A 476 2.30 -5.13 -41.22
CA TRP A 476 1.47 -5.84 -42.18
C TRP A 476 0.95 -4.89 -43.27
N ASN A 477 1.31 -5.12 -44.54
CA ASN A 477 0.73 -4.42 -45.71
C ASN A 477 0.61 -2.88 -45.58
N ASN A 478 1.65 -2.23 -45.05
CA ASN A 478 1.72 -0.78 -44.74
C ASN A 478 0.79 -0.29 -43.60
N SER A 479 0.27 -1.19 -42.76
CA SER A 479 -0.38 -0.83 -41.50
C SER A 479 0.62 -0.14 -40.56
N THR A 480 0.21 0.94 -39.88
CA THR A 480 1.02 1.61 -38.85
C THR A 480 0.77 1.08 -37.43
N THR A 481 0.02 -0.03 -37.30
CA THR A 481 -0.50 -0.52 -36.01
C THR A 481 -0.47 -2.05 -35.82
N VAL A 482 -0.13 -2.84 -36.86
CA VAL A 482 -0.12 -4.32 -36.80
C VAL A 482 1.19 -4.87 -37.36
N SER A 483 1.86 -5.76 -36.63
CA SER A 483 3.10 -6.43 -37.05
C SER A 483 2.96 -7.96 -37.11
N VAL A 484 3.54 -8.59 -38.14
CA VAL A 484 3.57 -10.06 -38.35
C VAL A 484 5.00 -10.60 -38.35
N ASN A 485 5.20 -11.89 -38.03
CA ASN A 485 6.49 -12.56 -38.21
C ASN A 485 6.74 -12.82 -39.72
N THR A 486 7.92 -12.46 -40.24
CA THR A 486 8.30 -12.72 -41.65
C THR A 486 9.57 -13.57 -41.81
N ALA A 487 10.34 -13.73 -40.75
CA ALA A 487 11.53 -14.57 -40.74
C ALA A 487 11.81 -15.05 -39.31
N PHE A 488 12.45 -16.20 -39.18
CA PHE A 488 13.03 -16.64 -37.92
C PHE A 488 14.45 -17.18 -38.16
N ALA A 489 15.27 -17.17 -37.12
CA ALA A 489 16.61 -17.71 -37.14
C ALA A 489 16.86 -18.52 -35.87
N ILE A 490 17.66 -19.57 -35.98
CA ILE A 490 17.95 -20.50 -34.89
C ILE A 490 19.41 -20.95 -34.93
N THR A 491 19.98 -21.12 -33.75
CA THR A 491 21.29 -21.75 -33.52
C THR A 491 21.06 -23.23 -33.21
N ILE A 492 21.74 -24.10 -33.95
CA ILE A 492 21.59 -25.55 -33.88
C ILE A 492 22.96 -26.19 -34.14
N ASP A 493 23.52 -26.92 -33.18
CA ASP A 493 24.84 -27.58 -33.27
C ASP A 493 25.95 -26.64 -33.78
N GLY A 494 25.96 -25.39 -33.31
CA GLY A 494 26.88 -24.35 -33.76
C GLY A 494 26.65 -23.77 -35.17
N TYR A 495 25.59 -24.19 -35.89
CA TYR A 495 25.19 -23.62 -37.18
C TYR A 495 24.15 -22.51 -37.02
N ASN A 496 24.28 -21.44 -37.83
CA ASN A 496 23.28 -20.38 -37.91
C ASN A 496 22.29 -20.67 -39.04
N VAL A 497 21.08 -21.10 -38.68
CA VAL A 497 20.01 -21.43 -39.62
C VAL A 497 19.02 -20.26 -39.67
N VAL A 498 18.66 -19.82 -40.88
CA VAL A 498 17.71 -18.72 -41.11
C VAL A 498 16.64 -19.17 -42.08
N TYR A 499 15.37 -18.94 -41.73
CA TYR A 499 14.23 -19.05 -42.64
C TYR A 499 13.56 -17.67 -42.80
N ASP A 500 13.38 -17.22 -44.03
CA ASP A 500 12.83 -15.90 -44.33
C ASP A 500 11.83 -16.02 -45.49
N SER A 501 10.54 -15.83 -45.22
CA SER A 501 9.46 -16.00 -46.20
C SER A 501 9.42 -14.88 -47.24
N GLU A 502 10.24 -13.83 -47.10
CA GLU A 502 10.42 -12.79 -48.11
C GLU A 502 11.54 -13.10 -49.12
N PHE A 503 12.37 -14.13 -48.88
CA PHE A 503 13.32 -14.55 -49.89
C PHE A 503 12.60 -15.17 -51.09
N ALA A 504 13.23 -15.14 -52.26
CA ALA A 504 12.66 -15.70 -53.48
C ALA A 504 12.40 -17.20 -53.32
N VAL A 505 11.29 -17.70 -53.89
CA VAL A 505 10.87 -19.10 -53.77
C VAL A 505 12.01 -20.08 -54.09
N GLY A 506 12.29 -21.00 -53.18
CA GLY A 506 13.45 -21.90 -53.22
C GLY A 506 14.75 -21.30 -52.67
N GLN A 507 14.70 -20.16 -51.99
CA GLN A 507 15.84 -19.53 -51.28
C GLN A 507 15.52 -19.13 -49.83
N GLU A 508 14.38 -19.56 -49.30
CA GLU A 508 13.82 -19.21 -47.99
C GLU A 508 14.73 -19.68 -46.85
N LEU A 509 15.30 -20.88 -46.98
CA LEU A 509 16.21 -21.49 -46.00
C LEU A 509 17.68 -21.19 -46.32
N LYS A 510 18.42 -20.74 -45.31
CA LYS A 510 19.88 -20.57 -45.32
C LYS A 510 20.53 -21.19 -44.10
N ILE A 511 21.75 -21.68 -44.26
CA ILE A 511 22.59 -22.26 -43.21
C ILE A 511 23.97 -21.63 -43.36
N ASP A 512 24.45 -20.92 -42.35
CA ASP A 512 25.65 -20.06 -42.39
C ASP A 512 25.69 -19.11 -43.59
N GLY A 513 24.51 -18.59 -43.98
CA GLY A 513 24.33 -17.71 -45.13
C GLY A 513 24.32 -18.39 -46.50
N VAL A 514 24.61 -19.69 -46.59
CA VAL A 514 24.49 -20.49 -47.82
C VAL A 514 23.03 -20.91 -48.01
N THR A 515 22.48 -20.76 -49.22
CA THR A 515 21.09 -21.11 -49.54
C THR A 515 20.89 -22.62 -49.71
N TYR A 516 19.84 -23.16 -49.08
CA TYR A 516 19.40 -24.55 -49.23
C TYR A 516 17.96 -24.61 -49.73
N ASN A 517 17.70 -25.44 -50.75
CA ASN A 517 16.35 -25.67 -51.28
C ASN A 517 15.94 -27.12 -51.00
N LEU A 518 15.01 -27.29 -50.05
CA LEU A 518 14.45 -28.60 -49.69
C LEU A 518 13.09 -28.79 -50.37
N ALA A 519 12.92 -29.90 -51.08
CA ALA A 519 11.61 -30.36 -51.52
C ALA A 519 10.82 -30.93 -50.33
N SER A 520 9.48 -30.92 -50.42
CA SER A 520 8.62 -31.57 -49.43
C SER A 520 8.99 -33.04 -49.25
N GLY A 521 9.16 -33.48 -47.99
CA GLY A 521 9.63 -34.80 -47.60
C GLY A 521 11.15 -34.94 -47.47
N GLN A 522 11.95 -33.94 -47.85
CA GLN A 522 13.40 -33.97 -47.67
C GLN A 522 13.84 -33.51 -46.27
N SER A 523 15.03 -33.94 -45.86
CA SER A 523 15.70 -33.51 -44.63
C SER A 523 17.18 -33.23 -44.87
N VAL A 524 17.76 -32.35 -44.06
CA VAL A 524 19.20 -32.10 -43.94
C VAL A 524 19.58 -32.31 -42.48
N PHE A 525 20.67 -33.04 -42.25
CA PHE A 525 21.27 -33.20 -40.93
C PHE A 525 22.40 -32.17 -40.76
N LEU A 526 22.46 -31.57 -39.58
CA LEU A 526 23.48 -30.62 -39.15
C LEU A 526 24.14 -31.21 -37.90
N SER A 527 25.28 -31.89 -38.07
CA SER A 527 25.86 -32.75 -37.03
C SER A 527 24.85 -33.79 -36.52
N SER A 528 24.36 -33.60 -35.29
CA SER A 528 23.41 -34.44 -34.56
C SER A 528 21.96 -34.00 -34.81
N SER A 529 21.73 -32.73 -35.15
CA SER A 529 20.42 -32.13 -35.36
C SER A 529 19.86 -32.26 -36.78
N LYS A 530 18.57 -31.97 -36.97
CA LYS A 530 17.85 -32.21 -38.24
C LYS A 530 16.88 -31.08 -38.63
N ILE A 531 16.94 -30.66 -39.89
CA ILE A 531 15.94 -29.82 -40.56
C ILE A 531 15.13 -30.70 -41.52
N GLN A 532 13.80 -30.63 -41.48
CA GLN A 532 12.90 -31.40 -42.35
C GLN A 532 11.78 -30.52 -42.92
N ARG A 533 11.46 -30.66 -44.20
CA ARG A 533 10.31 -29.98 -44.84
C ARG A 533 9.15 -30.96 -45.03
N SER A 534 7.94 -30.55 -44.64
CA SER A 534 6.69 -31.27 -44.90
C SER A 534 5.63 -30.30 -45.44
N GLY A 535 5.36 -30.34 -46.75
CA GLY A 535 4.55 -29.33 -47.42
C GLY A 535 5.22 -27.95 -47.38
N ASN A 536 4.53 -26.97 -46.82
CA ASN A 536 5.09 -25.64 -46.54
C ASN A 536 5.78 -25.55 -45.17
N ASN A 537 5.61 -26.56 -44.32
CA ASN A 537 6.07 -26.51 -42.94
C ASN A 537 7.53 -26.97 -42.88
N TYR A 538 8.34 -26.27 -42.10
CA TYR A 538 9.69 -26.69 -41.79
C TYR A 538 9.78 -27.01 -40.29
N THR A 539 10.30 -28.20 -39.98
CA THR A 539 10.58 -28.67 -38.63
C THR A 539 12.09 -28.68 -38.42
N PHE A 540 12.52 -28.04 -37.35
CA PHE A 540 13.90 -27.93 -36.92
C PHE A 540 13.98 -28.64 -35.57
N THR A 541 14.71 -29.75 -35.52
CA THR A 541 14.92 -30.55 -34.32
C THR A 541 16.36 -30.35 -33.89
N TYR A 542 16.57 -29.74 -32.73
CA TYR A 542 17.87 -29.65 -32.08
C TYR A 542 18.08 -30.87 -31.18
N ALA A 543 19.29 -31.43 -31.21
CA ALA A 543 19.67 -32.70 -30.59
C ALA A 543 20.26 -32.56 -29.17
N GLY A 544 20.13 -31.39 -28.55
CA GLY A 544 20.55 -31.15 -27.17
C GLY A 544 22.03 -31.41 -26.89
N LEU A 545 22.32 -31.72 -25.62
CA LEU A 545 23.68 -31.90 -25.10
C LEU A 545 24.23 -33.34 -25.21
N ASP A 546 23.38 -34.33 -25.47
CA ASP A 546 23.76 -35.73 -25.65
C ASP A 546 23.99 -36.11 -27.11
N GLY A 547 23.38 -35.39 -28.06
CA GLY A 547 23.74 -35.41 -29.48
C GLY A 547 23.19 -36.60 -30.26
N ASP A 548 22.12 -37.23 -29.77
CA ASP A 548 21.31 -38.19 -30.53
C ASP A 548 20.00 -37.53 -31.00
N ILE A 549 19.27 -38.19 -31.91
CA ILE A 549 17.86 -37.85 -32.19
C ILE A 549 17.01 -39.06 -31.77
N SER A 550 16.87 -39.19 -30.45
CA SER A 550 16.02 -40.17 -29.78
C SER A 550 14.53 -39.88 -30.01
N THR A 551 13.69 -40.86 -29.68
CA THR A 551 12.22 -40.73 -29.74
C THR A 551 11.58 -40.57 -28.36
N THR A 552 12.39 -40.35 -27.31
CA THR A 552 11.92 -40.35 -25.92
C THR A 552 12.32 -39.13 -25.08
N ASP A 553 13.27 -38.31 -25.54
CA ASP A 553 13.92 -37.26 -24.73
C ASP A 553 14.11 -35.94 -25.53
N ASP A 554 14.67 -36.01 -26.74
CA ASP A 554 15.33 -34.87 -27.45
C ASP A 554 14.35 -33.97 -28.24
N ASN A 555 13.40 -33.36 -27.55
CA ASN A 555 12.25 -32.70 -28.17
C ASN A 555 12.35 -31.18 -28.35
N ASP A 556 13.56 -30.62 -28.49
CA ASP A 556 13.76 -29.19 -28.85
C ASP A 556 13.34 -28.92 -30.29
N VAL A 557 12.03 -28.77 -30.47
CA VAL A 557 11.37 -28.72 -31.76
C VAL A 557 10.89 -27.31 -32.00
N VAL A 558 11.47 -26.68 -33.03
CA VAL A 558 10.96 -25.46 -33.62
C VAL A 558 10.23 -25.80 -34.92
N ILE A 559 8.98 -25.37 -35.04
CA ILE A 559 8.18 -25.56 -36.25
C ILE A 559 7.80 -24.20 -36.83
N ALA A 560 8.15 -24.00 -38.09
CA ALA A 560 7.73 -22.84 -38.87
C ALA A 560 6.67 -23.26 -39.90
N PHE A 561 5.53 -22.59 -39.87
CA PHE A 561 4.45 -22.78 -40.84
C PHE A 561 4.40 -21.56 -41.76
N ASP A 562 4.70 -21.73 -43.05
CA ASP A 562 4.63 -20.66 -44.04
C ASP A 562 3.25 -20.61 -44.71
N ASN A 563 2.48 -19.58 -44.36
CA ASN A 563 1.16 -19.28 -44.92
C ASN A 563 1.22 -18.46 -46.22
N GLY A 564 2.42 -18.20 -46.75
CA GLY A 564 2.67 -17.51 -48.03
C GLY A 564 2.66 -15.98 -47.94
N SER A 565 2.65 -15.41 -46.73
CA SER A 565 2.72 -13.95 -46.47
C SER A 565 3.24 -13.59 -45.08
N TYR A 566 3.21 -14.54 -44.14
CA TYR A 566 3.79 -14.48 -42.80
C TYR A 566 4.08 -15.92 -42.35
N ILE A 567 4.85 -16.06 -41.26
CA ILE A 567 5.16 -17.36 -40.64
C ILE A 567 4.55 -17.45 -39.24
N ASP A 568 4.05 -18.63 -38.88
CA ASP A 568 3.78 -18.96 -37.47
C ASP A 568 4.99 -19.74 -36.92
N VAL A 569 5.46 -19.39 -35.72
CA VAL A 569 6.64 -20.01 -35.08
C VAL A 569 6.24 -20.68 -33.78
N TYR A 570 6.48 -21.98 -33.69
CA TYR A 570 6.17 -22.83 -32.55
C TYR A 570 7.50 -23.29 -31.94
N VAL A 571 7.65 -23.20 -30.63
CA VAL A 571 8.84 -23.64 -29.90
C VAL A 571 8.43 -24.54 -28.75
N ASN A 572 8.98 -25.75 -28.73
CA ASN A 572 8.78 -26.74 -27.68
C ASN A 572 10.16 -27.18 -27.19
N PRO A 573 10.67 -26.69 -26.05
CA PRO A 573 11.93 -27.14 -25.47
C PRO A 573 11.72 -28.38 -24.57
N ALA A 574 12.79 -29.10 -24.26
CA ALA A 574 12.77 -30.26 -23.36
C ALA A 574 12.66 -29.89 -21.85
N ASP A 575 12.26 -30.88 -21.04
CA ASP A 575 11.91 -30.81 -19.60
C ASP A 575 13.09 -30.36 -18.69
N ASP A 576 14.33 -30.54 -19.13
CA ASP A 576 15.54 -30.26 -18.31
C ASP A 576 15.97 -28.79 -18.27
N ARG A 577 15.35 -27.92 -19.08
CA ARG A 577 15.64 -26.47 -19.14
C ARG A 577 14.64 -25.58 -18.38
N ALA A 578 13.81 -26.17 -17.52
CA ALA A 578 12.88 -25.40 -16.69
C ALA A 578 13.60 -24.33 -15.86
N GLY A 579 13.23 -23.06 -16.06
CA GLY A 579 13.87 -21.90 -15.43
C GLY A 579 15.28 -21.55 -15.95
N SER A 580 15.83 -22.28 -16.93
CA SER A 580 17.09 -21.91 -17.61
C SER A 580 16.89 -21.24 -18.97
N LEU A 581 15.64 -20.99 -19.37
CA LEU A 581 15.30 -20.23 -20.57
C LEU A 581 15.12 -18.74 -20.26
N GLN A 582 15.30 -17.90 -21.28
CA GLN A 582 14.90 -16.49 -21.23
C GLN A 582 14.47 -16.00 -22.62
N GLY A 583 13.47 -15.13 -22.69
CA GLY A 583 13.09 -14.45 -23.93
C GLY A 583 11.70 -13.85 -23.85
N LEU A 584 11.14 -13.49 -25.01
CA LEU A 584 9.72 -13.16 -25.13
C LEU A 584 8.79 -14.34 -24.77
N LEU A 585 9.28 -15.57 -24.82
CA LEU A 585 8.51 -16.77 -24.44
C LEU A 585 8.65 -17.12 -22.94
N GLY A 586 9.24 -16.26 -22.11
CA GLY A 586 9.37 -16.50 -20.67
C GLY A 586 10.59 -17.35 -20.27
N ASN A 587 10.55 -17.92 -19.06
CA ASN A 587 11.61 -18.75 -18.49
C ASN A 587 11.25 -20.24 -18.34
N GLY A 588 9.97 -20.59 -18.36
CA GLY A 588 9.51 -21.98 -18.35
C GLY A 588 9.72 -22.69 -17.02
N ASP A 589 9.67 -21.99 -15.89
CA ASP A 589 9.84 -22.59 -14.55
C ASP A 589 8.54 -23.15 -13.94
N GLY A 590 7.42 -22.97 -14.64
CA GLY A 590 6.07 -23.30 -14.18
C GLY A 590 5.29 -22.13 -13.56
N VAL A 591 5.88 -20.93 -13.48
CA VAL A 591 5.35 -19.77 -12.73
C VAL A 591 5.12 -18.57 -13.65
N SER A 592 3.98 -18.56 -14.34
CA SER A 592 3.56 -17.50 -15.29
C SER A 592 3.48 -16.05 -14.77
N THR A 593 3.84 -15.80 -13.51
CA THR A 593 3.90 -14.45 -12.91
C THR A 593 5.23 -13.74 -13.13
N ASN A 594 6.31 -14.46 -13.43
CA ASN A 594 7.67 -13.90 -13.61
C ASN A 594 8.16 -13.90 -15.08
N ASP A 595 7.32 -14.38 -16.01
CA ASP A 595 7.58 -14.49 -17.45
C ASP A 595 8.04 -13.18 -18.12
N PHE A 596 7.63 -12.03 -17.57
CA PHE A 596 7.90 -10.71 -18.13
C PHE A 596 9.22 -10.09 -17.67
N ALA A 597 10.22 -10.93 -17.40
CA ALA A 597 11.59 -10.48 -17.12
C ALA A 597 12.23 -9.75 -18.31
N LEU A 598 12.84 -8.59 -18.03
CA LEU A 598 13.76 -7.91 -18.94
C LEU A 598 15.08 -8.68 -19.07
N ARG A 599 15.87 -8.42 -20.13
CA ARG A 599 17.20 -9.05 -20.35
C ARG A 599 18.20 -8.89 -19.19
N ASN A 600 17.98 -7.92 -18.30
CA ASN A 600 18.81 -7.69 -17.11
C ASN A 600 18.27 -8.35 -15.84
N GLY A 601 17.23 -9.20 -15.94
CA GLY A 601 16.65 -9.94 -14.82
C GLY A 601 15.61 -9.16 -14.00
N ILE A 602 15.27 -7.91 -14.37
CA ILE A 602 14.18 -7.17 -13.72
C ILE A 602 12.86 -7.77 -14.21
N ASP A 603 12.10 -8.38 -13.31
CA ASP A 603 10.72 -8.79 -13.56
C ASP A 603 9.79 -7.56 -13.63
N LEU A 604 8.90 -7.53 -14.62
CA LEU A 604 7.85 -6.52 -14.76
C LEU A 604 6.54 -6.93 -14.06
N GLY A 605 6.51 -8.12 -13.46
CA GLY A 605 5.39 -8.71 -12.75
C GLY A 605 4.38 -9.42 -13.67
N PRO A 606 3.29 -9.97 -13.10
CA PRO A 606 2.40 -10.90 -13.80
C PRO A 606 1.54 -10.29 -14.92
N ASN A 607 1.39 -8.95 -14.93
CA ASN A 607 0.51 -8.22 -15.84
C ASN A 607 1.11 -6.84 -16.19
N PRO A 608 2.24 -6.78 -16.92
CA PRO A 608 2.81 -5.49 -17.34
C PRO A 608 1.83 -4.76 -18.27
N THR A 609 1.83 -3.43 -18.19
CA THR A 609 0.93 -2.63 -19.06
C THR A 609 1.26 -2.86 -20.53
N VAL A 610 0.27 -2.76 -21.42
CA VAL A 610 0.46 -2.85 -22.88
C VAL A 610 1.55 -1.89 -23.37
N GLN A 611 1.63 -0.69 -22.79
CA GLN A 611 2.70 0.26 -23.09
C GLN A 611 4.07 -0.27 -22.66
N THR A 612 4.20 -0.88 -21.49
CA THR A 612 5.45 -1.52 -21.03
C THR A 612 5.86 -2.68 -21.94
N ILE A 613 4.90 -3.51 -22.39
CA ILE A 613 5.13 -4.63 -23.31
C ILE A 613 5.68 -4.11 -24.65
N HIS A 614 5.03 -3.14 -25.28
CA HIS A 614 5.41 -2.62 -26.60
C HIS A 614 6.58 -1.62 -26.57
N THR A 615 7.02 -1.17 -25.39
CA THR A 615 8.20 -0.31 -25.23
C THR A 615 9.32 -1.03 -24.48
N THR A 616 9.41 -0.89 -23.15
CA THR A 616 10.55 -1.37 -22.34
C THR A 616 10.84 -2.85 -22.51
N TYR A 617 9.81 -3.71 -22.52
CA TYR A 617 9.98 -5.16 -22.68
C TYR A 617 10.42 -5.52 -24.10
N ALA A 618 9.70 -5.02 -25.12
CA ALA A 618 10.09 -5.18 -26.52
C ALA A 618 11.51 -4.69 -26.82
N ASP A 619 11.88 -3.50 -26.35
CA ASP A 619 13.21 -2.92 -26.56
C ASP A 619 14.32 -3.62 -25.77
N SER A 620 13.99 -4.26 -24.63
CA SER A 620 14.93 -5.12 -23.91
C SER A 620 15.22 -6.40 -24.70
N TRP A 621 14.18 -7.04 -25.25
CA TRP A 621 14.33 -8.27 -26.02
C TRP A 621 14.72 -8.08 -27.49
N ARG A 622 14.72 -6.84 -27.99
CA ARG A 622 15.15 -6.44 -29.33
C ARG A 622 16.63 -6.74 -29.59
N ILE A 623 16.90 -7.33 -30.75
CA ILE A 623 18.24 -7.76 -31.17
C ILE A 623 19.10 -6.58 -31.59
N THR A 624 20.34 -6.55 -31.11
CA THR A 624 21.37 -5.65 -31.62
C THR A 624 22.09 -6.25 -32.84
N GLN A 625 22.74 -5.42 -33.65
CA GLN A 625 23.47 -5.90 -34.85
C GLN A 625 24.58 -6.92 -34.52
N GLN A 626 25.11 -6.91 -33.29
CA GLN A 626 26.13 -7.87 -32.83
C GLN A 626 25.53 -9.25 -32.47
N GLU A 627 24.22 -9.30 -32.20
CA GLU A 627 23.49 -10.51 -31.75
C GLU A 627 22.65 -11.14 -32.87
N SER A 628 22.46 -10.47 -34.01
CA SER A 628 21.55 -10.93 -35.07
C SER A 628 22.09 -12.14 -35.84
N LEU A 629 21.35 -13.24 -35.78
CA LEU A 629 21.57 -14.43 -36.60
C LEU A 629 21.16 -14.21 -38.06
N PHE A 630 20.40 -13.15 -38.36
CA PHE A 630 19.92 -12.84 -39.71
C PHE A 630 20.95 -12.11 -40.60
N GLY A 631 22.08 -11.65 -40.03
CA GLY A 631 23.17 -10.99 -40.75
C GLY A 631 23.01 -9.46 -40.87
N THR A 632 23.55 -8.87 -41.93
CA THR A 632 23.84 -7.41 -42.00
C THR A 632 22.67 -6.50 -42.38
N ARG A 633 21.41 -6.93 -42.20
CA ARG A 633 20.22 -6.10 -42.42
C ARG A 633 19.62 -5.67 -41.09
N THR A 634 19.52 -4.36 -40.86
CA THR A 634 18.92 -3.80 -39.64
C THR A 634 17.41 -3.61 -39.79
N PHE A 635 16.63 -4.37 -39.01
CA PHE A 635 15.21 -4.10 -38.76
C PHE A 635 15.05 -3.58 -37.34
N ALA A 636 15.12 -2.25 -37.20
CA ALA A 636 15.10 -1.55 -35.92
C ALA A 636 14.28 -0.25 -36.01
N ASP A 637 13.01 -0.36 -36.37
CA ASP A 637 12.09 0.77 -36.29
C ASP A 637 11.49 0.87 -34.89
N LYS A 638 12.10 1.70 -34.04
CA LYS A 638 11.60 2.02 -32.69
C LYS A 638 10.45 3.04 -32.69
N SER A 639 10.02 3.54 -33.85
CA SER A 639 8.88 4.47 -33.96
C SER A 639 7.54 3.76 -34.21
N PHE A 640 7.55 2.43 -34.29
CA PHE A 640 6.38 1.58 -34.36
C PHE A 640 6.10 0.93 -32.99
N PRO A 641 4.84 0.92 -32.50
CA PRO A 641 3.63 1.46 -33.13
C PRO A 641 3.53 2.99 -32.98
N ALA A 642 3.07 3.67 -34.03
CA ALA A 642 3.06 5.15 -34.06
C ALA A 642 1.97 5.79 -33.19
N ASN A 643 0.92 5.04 -32.83
CA ASN A 643 -0.12 5.43 -31.88
C ASN A 643 -0.63 4.17 -31.16
N TYR A 644 -0.71 4.20 -29.83
CA TYR A 644 -1.35 3.15 -29.04
C TYR A 644 -2.86 3.14 -29.32
N VAL A 645 -3.40 2.00 -29.73
CA VAL A 645 -4.85 1.80 -29.84
C VAL A 645 -5.29 0.93 -28.66
N SER A 646 -5.73 1.58 -27.57
CA SER A 646 -6.47 0.89 -26.51
C SER A 646 -7.87 0.50 -26.98
N LEU A 647 -8.54 -0.41 -26.26
CA LEU A 647 -9.94 -0.74 -26.49
C LEU A 647 -10.84 0.51 -26.44
N GLU A 648 -10.56 1.45 -25.52
CA GLU A 648 -11.23 2.77 -25.43
C GLU A 648 -10.96 3.66 -26.66
N THR A 649 -9.76 3.56 -27.25
CA THR A 649 -9.42 4.29 -28.48
C THR A 649 -10.14 3.72 -29.69
N LEU A 650 -10.23 2.39 -29.76
CA LEU A 650 -11.04 1.69 -30.77
C LEU A 650 -12.53 1.98 -30.59
N ALA A 651 -13.03 2.00 -29.36
CA ALA A 651 -14.43 2.30 -29.04
C ALA A 651 -14.81 3.77 -29.29
N ARG A 652 -13.90 4.73 -29.12
CA ARG A 652 -14.12 6.12 -29.57
C ARG A 652 -14.25 6.24 -31.10
N GLN A 653 -13.66 5.32 -31.87
CA GLN A 653 -13.70 5.33 -33.33
C GLN A 653 -14.84 4.47 -33.89
N ASN A 654 -15.15 3.34 -33.25
CA ASN A 654 -16.17 2.37 -33.67
C ASN A 654 -16.90 1.77 -32.45
N PRO A 655 -17.72 2.56 -31.73
CA PRO A 655 -18.38 2.11 -30.49
C PRO A 655 -19.36 0.97 -30.75
N GLN A 656 -20.06 0.99 -31.90
CA GLN A 656 -21.00 -0.06 -32.26
C GLN A 656 -20.29 -1.37 -32.62
N GLY A 657 -19.11 -1.32 -33.26
CA GLY A 657 -18.29 -2.50 -33.51
C GLY A 657 -17.86 -3.18 -32.21
N VAL A 658 -17.29 -2.41 -31.28
CA VAL A 658 -16.88 -2.90 -29.95
C VAL A 658 -18.07 -3.48 -29.18
N ALA A 659 -19.21 -2.78 -29.12
CA ALA A 659 -20.41 -3.30 -28.46
C ALA A 659 -20.95 -4.60 -29.09
N ASN A 660 -20.93 -4.71 -30.42
CA ASN A 660 -21.34 -5.92 -31.15
C ASN A 660 -20.38 -7.09 -30.88
N ALA A 661 -19.08 -6.82 -30.81
CA ALA A 661 -18.03 -7.80 -30.53
C ALA A 661 -18.14 -8.37 -29.11
N PHE A 662 -18.31 -7.51 -28.10
CA PHE A 662 -18.60 -7.94 -26.72
C PHE A 662 -19.89 -8.77 -26.66
N ALA A 663 -20.96 -8.35 -27.36
CA ALA A 663 -22.19 -9.13 -27.44
C ALA A 663 -21.95 -10.52 -28.06
N LYS A 664 -21.08 -10.61 -29.07
CA LYS A 664 -20.72 -11.88 -29.73
C LYS A 664 -19.88 -12.79 -28.83
N GLY A 665 -18.92 -12.27 -28.09
CA GLY A 665 -18.17 -13.05 -27.08
C GLY A 665 -19.07 -13.61 -25.98
N ARG A 666 -20.03 -12.81 -25.50
CA ARG A 666 -21.07 -13.27 -24.56
C ARG A 666 -21.99 -14.36 -25.15
N GLU A 667 -22.34 -14.30 -26.44
CA GLU A 667 -23.07 -15.40 -27.11
C GLU A 667 -22.29 -16.73 -27.10
N PHE A 668 -20.95 -16.68 -27.11
CA PHE A 668 -20.08 -17.85 -26.99
C PHE A 668 -19.80 -18.30 -25.54
N GLY A 669 -20.27 -17.54 -24.54
CA GLY A 669 -20.13 -17.86 -23.12
C GLY A 669 -18.80 -17.43 -22.49
N ILE A 670 -18.07 -16.53 -23.13
CA ILE A 670 -16.79 -15.99 -22.65
C ILE A 670 -17.07 -14.94 -21.57
N ALA A 671 -16.34 -14.97 -20.45
CA ALA A 671 -16.44 -13.92 -19.43
C ALA A 671 -15.82 -12.60 -19.91
N GLU A 672 -16.27 -11.49 -19.33
CA GLU A 672 -15.71 -10.17 -19.63
C GLU A 672 -14.39 -9.99 -18.86
N GLY A 673 -13.44 -9.22 -19.40
CA GLY A 673 -12.08 -9.10 -18.87
C GLY A 673 -11.01 -9.25 -19.95
N ALA A 674 -9.74 -9.32 -19.55
CA ALA A 674 -8.58 -9.24 -20.46
C ALA A 674 -8.65 -10.18 -21.69
N PHE A 675 -9.06 -11.44 -21.48
CA PHE A 675 -9.21 -12.43 -22.55
C PHE A 675 -10.27 -12.05 -23.60
N LEU A 676 -11.43 -11.55 -23.16
CA LEU A 676 -12.45 -11.07 -24.09
C LEU A 676 -12.04 -9.74 -24.73
N ASN A 677 -11.35 -8.86 -23.98
CA ASN A 677 -10.88 -7.58 -24.49
C ASN A 677 -9.93 -7.74 -25.69
N GLY A 678 -9.02 -8.72 -25.65
CA GLY A 678 -8.16 -9.07 -26.80
C GLY A 678 -8.97 -9.60 -28.00
N GLY A 679 -9.80 -10.62 -27.80
CA GLY A 679 -10.64 -11.17 -28.89
C GLY A 679 -11.67 -10.19 -29.47
N VAL A 680 -12.13 -9.21 -28.67
CA VAL A 680 -12.97 -8.09 -29.11
C VAL A 680 -12.17 -7.09 -29.94
N PHE A 681 -10.96 -6.73 -29.50
CA PHE A 681 -10.08 -5.82 -30.23
C PHE A 681 -9.80 -6.36 -31.63
N ASP A 682 -9.35 -7.62 -31.71
CA ASP A 682 -9.08 -8.31 -32.96
C ASP A 682 -10.33 -8.40 -33.84
N PHE A 683 -11.45 -8.97 -33.36
CA PHE A 683 -12.67 -9.10 -34.17
C PHE A 683 -13.18 -7.77 -34.73
N VAL A 684 -13.02 -6.65 -34.02
CA VAL A 684 -13.41 -5.31 -34.50
C VAL A 684 -12.46 -4.77 -35.57
N VAL A 685 -11.19 -5.19 -35.56
CA VAL A 685 -10.14 -4.79 -36.51
C VAL A 685 -10.11 -5.69 -37.75
N THR A 686 -10.24 -7.01 -37.60
CA THR A 686 -10.09 -8.03 -38.66
C THR A 686 -11.44 -8.52 -39.22
N GLY A 687 -12.49 -8.52 -38.40
CA GLY A 687 -13.82 -9.03 -38.77
C GLY A 687 -13.96 -10.56 -38.74
N ASP A 688 -12.95 -11.31 -38.26
CA ASP A 688 -12.99 -12.77 -38.22
C ASP A 688 -13.50 -13.30 -36.88
N GLU A 689 -14.65 -13.98 -36.90
CA GLU A 689 -15.21 -14.67 -35.72
C GLU A 689 -14.33 -15.82 -35.21
N GLY A 690 -13.32 -16.26 -35.97
CA GLY A 690 -12.35 -17.28 -35.59
C GLY A 690 -11.64 -16.97 -34.28
N PHE A 691 -11.25 -15.72 -34.05
CA PHE A 691 -10.54 -15.29 -32.85
C PHE A 691 -11.39 -15.39 -31.58
N LEU A 692 -12.68 -15.00 -31.66
CA LEU A 692 -13.65 -15.24 -30.59
C LEU A 692 -13.89 -16.73 -30.31
N LYS A 693 -13.69 -17.61 -31.31
CA LYS A 693 -13.79 -19.07 -31.16
C LYS A 693 -12.50 -19.69 -30.60
N GLY A 694 -11.33 -19.10 -30.89
CA GLY A 694 -10.05 -19.46 -30.27
C GLY A 694 -10.03 -19.15 -28.77
N ALA A 695 -10.49 -17.95 -28.38
CA ALA A 695 -10.71 -17.60 -26.98
C ALA A 695 -11.65 -18.59 -26.25
N LYS A 696 -12.66 -19.11 -26.95
CA LYS A 696 -13.53 -20.19 -26.44
C LYS A 696 -12.77 -21.53 -26.29
N GLN A 697 -11.91 -21.90 -27.24
CA GLN A 697 -11.15 -23.16 -27.17
C GLN A 697 -10.21 -23.24 -25.96
N ILE A 698 -9.66 -22.12 -25.49
CA ILE A 698 -8.83 -22.06 -24.28
C ILE A 698 -9.68 -22.28 -23.02
N ALA A 699 -10.88 -21.69 -22.95
CA ALA A 699 -11.84 -21.99 -21.87
C ALA A 699 -12.39 -23.43 -21.93
N ASP A 700 -12.49 -24.02 -23.14
CA ASP A 700 -12.96 -25.38 -23.38
C ASP A 700 -11.88 -26.48 -23.15
N LEU A 701 -10.64 -26.15 -22.80
CA LEU A 701 -9.56 -27.17 -22.64
C LEU A 701 -9.80 -28.19 -21.51
N ALA A 702 -10.84 -27.99 -20.69
CA ALA A 702 -11.36 -28.99 -19.76
C ALA A 702 -12.28 -30.06 -20.39
N LEU A 703 -12.72 -29.91 -21.65
CA LEU A 703 -13.77 -30.72 -22.27
C LEU A 703 -13.44 -31.14 -23.72
N GLN A 704 -12.58 -32.14 -23.86
CA GLN A 704 -12.51 -32.95 -25.08
C GLN A 704 -13.80 -33.75 -25.29
N ASN A 705 -14.83 -33.14 -25.87
CA ASN A 705 -15.85 -33.73 -26.76
C ASN A 705 -17.02 -32.76 -27.03
N GLY A 706 -16.82 -31.80 -27.94
CA GLY A 706 -17.78 -31.29 -28.96
C GLY A 706 -19.18 -30.75 -28.63
N ASP A 707 -19.88 -31.22 -27.58
CA ASP A 707 -21.34 -31.07 -27.40
C ASP A 707 -21.78 -30.49 -26.04
N ILE A 708 -20.85 -30.21 -25.12
CA ILE A 708 -21.19 -29.69 -23.79
C ILE A 708 -21.25 -28.16 -23.82
N LYS A 709 -22.45 -27.61 -23.66
CA LYS A 709 -22.65 -26.18 -23.42
C LYS A 709 -22.26 -25.87 -21.97
N ILE A 710 -21.30 -24.96 -21.78
CA ILE A 710 -20.96 -24.42 -20.46
C ILE A 710 -22.21 -23.72 -19.88
N PRO A 711 -22.67 -24.07 -18.67
CA PRO A 711 -23.75 -23.35 -18.00
C PRO A 711 -23.36 -21.90 -17.73
N LEU A 712 -24.23 -20.95 -18.10
CA LEU A 712 -24.00 -19.53 -17.85
C LEU A 712 -24.51 -19.12 -16.46
N GLY A 713 -23.74 -18.27 -15.77
CA GLY A 713 -24.06 -17.78 -14.44
C GLY A 713 -24.85 -16.46 -14.40
N SER A 714 -25.03 -15.95 -13.19
CA SER A 714 -25.61 -14.64 -12.91
C SER A 714 -24.98 -13.98 -11.68
N ILE A 715 -25.02 -12.65 -11.61
CA ILE A 715 -24.57 -11.86 -10.45
C ILE A 715 -25.70 -10.92 -10.03
N GLN A 716 -26.03 -10.93 -8.75
CA GLN A 716 -27.20 -10.28 -8.19
C GLN A 716 -26.86 -9.51 -6.92
N GLY A 717 -27.58 -8.43 -6.67
CA GLY A 717 -27.33 -7.55 -5.54
C GLY A 717 -28.43 -6.50 -5.37
N SER A 718 -28.25 -5.62 -4.39
CA SER A 718 -29.20 -4.56 -4.04
C SER A 718 -28.51 -3.25 -3.70
N LYS A 719 -29.12 -2.11 -4.07
CA LYS A 719 -28.75 -0.79 -3.55
C LYS A 719 -29.64 -0.43 -2.36
N TRP A 720 -29.06 0.10 -1.29
CA TRP A 720 -29.80 0.68 -0.16
C TRP A 720 -29.30 2.06 0.26
N ASN A 721 -30.18 2.78 0.96
CA ASN A 721 -29.89 4.04 1.63
C ASN A 721 -29.34 3.74 3.03
N ASP A 722 -28.02 3.78 3.14
CA ASP A 722 -27.29 3.73 4.41
C ASP A 722 -27.43 5.11 5.08
N VAL A 723 -28.34 5.20 6.04
CA VAL A 723 -28.74 6.46 6.68
C VAL A 723 -27.69 6.92 7.70
N ASN A 724 -27.01 5.97 8.36
CA ASN A 724 -26.07 6.26 9.44
C ASN A 724 -24.61 6.33 8.96
N GLY A 725 -24.31 5.85 7.77
CA GLY A 725 -23.01 5.90 7.10
C GLY A 725 -22.05 4.75 7.42
N ASN A 726 -22.52 3.66 8.04
CA ASN A 726 -21.69 2.55 8.54
C ASN A 726 -21.33 1.48 7.49
N GLY A 727 -21.93 1.52 6.30
CA GLY A 727 -21.73 0.54 5.22
C GLY A 727 -22.43 -0.81 5.41
N VAL A 728 -23.31 -0.93 6.40
CA VAL A 728 -24.17 -2.08 6.73
C VAL A 728 -25.61 -1.75 6.32
N TRP A 729 -26.45 -2.78 6.09
CA TRP A 729 -27.89 -2.58 5.87
C TRP A 729 -28.65 -2.87 7.16
N ASP A 730 -29.00 -1.80 7.89
CA ASP A 730 -29.65 -1.88 9.20
C ASP A 730 -31.19 -1.94 9.13
N GLU A 731 -31.83 -2.38 10.22
CA GLU A 731 -33.30 -2.46 10.31
C GLU A 731 -33.93 -1.05 10.21
N GLY A 732 -34.73 -0.83 9.17
CA GLY A 732 -35.39 0.44 8.88
C GLY A 732 -34.80 1.19 7.68
N GLU A 733 -33.61 0.80 7.22
CA GLU A 733 -33.00 1.33 6.01
C GLU A 733 -33.66 0.76 4.74
N LYS A 734 -33.77 1.59 3.71
CA LYS A 734 -34.61 1.31 2.54
C LYS A 734 -33.78 1.06 1.29
N ALA A 735 -34.23 0.09 0.51
CA ALA A 735 -33.71 -0.15 -0.83
C ALA A 735 -33.93 1.07 -1.74
N LEU A 736 -33.03 1.26 -2.72
CA LEU A 736 -33.02 2.43 -3.62
C LEU A 736 -33.16 1.99 -5.09
N ALA A 737 -34.27 2.41 -5.69
CA ALA A 737 -34.55 2.23 -7.11
C ALA A 737 -33.83 3.25 -8.00
N GLY A 738 -33.62 2.92 -9.28
CA GLY A 738 -33.11 3.86 -10.28
C GLY A 738 -31.60 4.10 -10.22
N TRP A 739 -30.83 3.27 -9.52
CA TRP A 739 -29.36 3.33 -9.49
C TRP A 739 -28.77 2.47 -10.59
N THR A 740 -27.80 3.01 -11.33
CA THR A 740 -27.10 2.28 -12.39
C THR A 740 -25.92 1.52 -11.80
N ILE A 741 -25.94 0.19 -11.95
CA ILE A 741 -24.86 -0.72 -11.60
C ILE A 741 -24.26 -1.27 -12.90
N TYR A 742 -22.95 -1.44 -12.97
CA TYR A 742 -22.26 -1.89 -14.17
C TYR A 742 -21.07 -2.80 -13.89
N ILE A 743 -20.69 -3.57 -14.91
CA ILE A 743 -19.45 -4.33 -14.96
C ILE A 743 -18.37 -3.42 -15.58
N ASP A 744 -17.31 -3.15 -14.82
CA ASP A 744 -16.18 -2.29 -15.21
C ASP A 744 -15.12 -3.13 -15.95
N SER A 745 -15.43 -3.47 -17.20
CA SER A 745 -14.73 -4.50 -18.00
C SER A 745 -13.32 -4.09 -18.44
N VAL A 746 -12.95 -2.82 -18.22
CA VAL A 746 -11.59 -2.27 -18.41
C VAL A 746 -10.97 -1.72 -17.12
N THR A 747 -11.63 -1.86 -15.97
CA THR A 747 -11.17 -1.40 -14.65
C THR A 747 -10.87 0.11 -14.52
N ASN A 748 -11.43 0.95 -15.40
CA ASN A 748 -11.18 2.39 -15.41
C ASN A 748 -12.07 3.17 -14.41
N GLY A 749 -13.11 2.52 -13.86
CA GLY A 749 -14.00 3.11 -12.86
C GLY A 749 -14.97 4.16 -13.41
N GLN A 750 -15.21 4.17 -14.71
CA GLN A 750 -16.28 4.93 -15.38
C GLN A 750 -17.20 3.94 -16.12
N LEU A 751 -18.49 4.26 -16.22
CA LEU A 751 -19.41 3.47 -17.04
C LEU A 751 -19.23 3.85 -18.51
N ASP A 752 -18.68 2.94 -19.29
CA ASP A 752 -18.51 3.09 -20.73
C ASP A 752 -19.71 2.57 -21.56
N PRO A 753 -20.02 3.15 -22.74
CA PRO A 753 -21.22 2.81 -23.53
C PRO A 753 -21.38 1.35 -24.00
N TRP A 754 -20.32 0.55 -23.95
CA TRP A 754 -20.31 -0.87 -24.35
C TRP A 754 -20.37 -1.85 -23.17
N GLU A 755 -20.18 -1.36 -21.95
CA GLU A 755 -20.16 -2.16 -20.73
C GLU A 755 -21.56 -2.64 -20.34
N LEU A 756 -21.61 -3.81 -19.71
CA LEU A 756 -22.87 -4.37 -19.26
C LEU A 756 -23.35 -3.61 -18.02
N SER A 757 -24.40 -2.82 -18.19
CA SER A 757 -25.05 -2.06 -17.12
C SER A 757 -26.52 -2.45 -16.94
N THR A 758 -27.03 -2.21 -15.74
CA THR A 758 -28.40 -2.48 -15.32
C THR A 758 -28.86 -1.43 -14.32
N VAL A 759 -30.16 -1.30 -14.10
CA VAL A 759 -30.74 -0.30 -13.21
C VAL A 759 -31.54 -0.97 -12.11
N THR A 760 -31.35 -0.56 -10.86
CA THR A 760 -32.05 -1.15 -9.72
C THR A 760 -33.57 -0.96 -9.82
N ASN A 761 -34.31 -2.03 -9.54
CA ASN A 761 -35.77 -2.06 -9.59
C ASN A 761 -36.40 -1.32 -8.39
N ALA A 762 -37.75 -1.34 -8.29
CA ALA A 762 -38.48 -0.68 -7.20
C ALA A 762 -38.07 -1.16 -5.78
N ASP A 763 -37.59 -2.40 -5.67
CA ASP A 763 -37.11 -3.04 -4.44
C ASP A 763 -35.58 -2.91 -4.29
N GLY A 764 -34.95 -2.03 -5.08
CA GLY A 764 -33.51 -1.75 -5.13
C GLY A 764 -32.62 -2.87 -5.66
N GLN A 765 -33.20 -3.96 -6.17
CA GLN A 765 -32.46 -5.13 -6.65
C GLN A 765 -31.98 -4.95 -8.09
N TYR A 766 -30.83 -5.56 -8.41
CA TYR A 766 -30.30 -5.65 -9.77
C TYR A 766 -29.82 -7.07 -10.10
N THR A 767 -29.65 -7.37 -11.39
CA THR A 767 -29.15 -8.66 -11.87
C THR A 767 -28.41 -8.51 -13.21
N PHE A 768 -27.22 -9.07 -13.28
CA PHE A 768 -26.55 -9.45 -14.53
C PHE A 768 -26.78 -10.94 -14.77
N SER A 769 -27.18 -11.33 -15.97
CA SER A 769 -27.51 -12.72 -16.31
C SER A 769 -26.82 -13.16 -17.60
N LYS A 770 -26.67 -14.48 -17.77
CA LYS A 770 -26.00 -15.09 -18.93
C LYS A 770 -24.50 -14.74 -19.01
N LEU A 771 -23.84 -14.74 -17.85
CA LEU A 771 -22.42 -14.48 -17.72
C LEU A 771 -21.60 -15.77 -17.90
N GLY A 772 -20.41 -15.65 -18.50
CA GLY A 772 -19.44 -16.74 -18.59
C GLY A 772 -18.76 -17.01 -17.24
N GLN A 773 -17.96 -18.07 -17.18
CA GLN A 773 -17.06 -18.31 -16.04
C GLN A 773 -15.87 -17.35 -16.12
N GLY A 774 -15.57 -16.63 -15.03
CA GLY A 774 -14.42 -15.72 -14.95
C GLY A 774 -14.58 -14.60 -13.91
N GLU A 775 -13.61 -13.70 -13.88
CA GLU A 775 -13.54 -12.57 -12.94
C GLU A 775 -14.30 -11.35 -13.47
N TYR A 776 -15.00 -10.65 -12.57
CA TYR A 776 -15.82 -9.48 -12.87
C TYR A 776 -15.58 -8.35 -11.86
N ALA A 777 -15.25 -7.15 -12.37
CA ALA A 777 -15.25 -5.93 -11.58
C ALA A 777 -16.64 -5.28 -11.62
N ILE A 778 -17.24 -4.96 -10.47
CA ILE A 778 -18.62 -4.45 -10.39
C ILE A 778 -18.66 -3.14 -9.60
N ARG A 779 -19.33 -2.13 -10.17
CA ARG A 779 -19.41 -0.77 -9.62
C ARG A 779 -20.79 -0.16 -9.79
N GLU A 780 -21.02 0.93 -9.06
CA GLU A 780 -22.16 1.82 -9.29
C GLU A 780 -21.75 3.14 -9.92
N VAL A 781 -22.69 3.77 -10.62
CA VAL A 781 -22.56 5.17 -11.03
C VAL A 781 -23.01 6.05 -9.87
N ASN A 782 -22.06 6.62 -9.12
CA ASN A 782 -22.39 7.42 -7.94
C ASN A 782 -23.20 8.68 -8.32
N GLN A 783 -24.27 8.94 -7.56
CA GLN A 783 -25.19 10.05 -7.82
C GLN A 783 -24.78 11.34 -7.11
N THR A 784 -25.05 12.51 -7.71
CA THR A 784 -24.76 13.81 -7.11
C THR A 784 -25.40 13.96 -5.73
N GLY A 785 -24.58 14.31 -4.72
CA GLY A 785 -25.03 14.46 -3.33
C GLY A 785 -25.08 13.14 -2.54
N TRP A 786 -24.81 12.00 -3.17
CA TRP A 786 -24.63 10.72 -2.48
C TRP A 786 -23.15 10.38 -2.32
N ARG A 787 -22.83 9.76 -1.19
CA ARG A 787 -21.55 9.12 -0.93
C ARG A 787 -21.80 7.61 -0.88
N GLN A 788 -21.12 6.85 -1.74
CA GLN A 788 -21.05 5.39 -1.58
C GLN A 788 -20.38 5.08 -0.24
N THR A 789 -21.02 4.23 0.57
CA THR A 789 -20.53 3.79 1.88
C THR A 789 -20.17 2.31 1.88
N SER A 790 -20.75 1.53 0.96
CA SER A 790 -20.46 0.12 0.78
C SER A 790 -20.60 -0.25 -0.71
N PRO A 791 -19.73 -1.11 -1.26
CA PRO A 791 -18.45 -1.51 -0.68
C PRO A 791 -17.47 -0.33 -0.65
N THR A 792 -16.43 -0.40 0.18
CA THR A 792 -15.37 0.63 0.28
C THR A 792 -14.32 0.55 -0.83
N ALA A 793 -14.18 -0.62 -1.46
CA ALA A 793 -13.44 -0.86 -2.69
C ALA A 793 -14.38 -1.47 -3.74
N PRO A 794 -14.11 -1.35 -5.05
CA PRO A 794 -14.89 -2.02 -6.09
C PRO A 794 -14.98 -3.53 -5.83
N TYR A 795 -16.12 -4.14 -6.14
CA TYR A 795 -16.22 -5.60 -6.08
C TYR A 795 -15.37 -6.21 -7.19
N ALA A 796 -14.45 -7.11 -6.83
CA ALA A 796 -13.85 -8.08 -7.74
C ALA A 796 -14.39 -9.46 -7.35
N VAL A 797 -15.13 -10.12 -8.25
CA VAL A 797 -15.78 -11.41 -7.97
C VAL A 797 -15.44 -12.43 -9.05
N ASN A 798 -15.16 -13.66 -8.64
CA ASN A 798 -14.95 -14.78 -9.55
C ASN A 798 -16.23 -15.61 -9.66
N LEU A 799 -16.74 -15.80 -10.88
CA LEU A 799 -17.98 -16.51 -11.19
C LEU A 799 -17.66 -17.86 -11.82
N THR A 800 -18.08 -18.95 -11.19
CA THR A 800 -17.93 -20.32 -11.73
C THR A 800 -19.11 -20.70 -12.65
N ALA A 801 -18.91 -21.73 -13.49
CA ALA A 801 -19.91 -22.15 -14.50
C ALA A 801 -21.30 -22.45 -13.88
N GLY A 802 -22.31 -21.73 -14.34
CA GLY A 802 -23.71 -21.86 -13.88
C GLY A 802 -24.01 -21.25 -12.51
N GLN A 803 -23.02 -20.66 -11.82
CA GLN A 803 -23.19 -20.09 -10.49
C GLN A 803 -24.11 -18.87 -10.51
N THR A 804 -24.80 -18.64 -9.40
CA THR A 804 -25.47 -17.36 -9.12
C THR A 804 -24.84 -16.75 -7.89
N LEU A 805 -24.05 -15.69 -8.09
CA LEU A 805 -23.55 -14.86 -7.00
C LEU A 805 -24.67 -13.91 -6.55
N THR A 806 -24.80 -13.75 -5.24
CA THR A 806 -25.78 -12.88 -4.59
C THR A 806 -25.07 -11.99 -3.56
N CYS A 807 -25.81 -11.05 -2.96
CA CYS A 807 -25.29 -10.15 -1.92
C CYS A 807 -24.18 -9.19 -2.36
N ILE A 808 -24.03 -8.95 -3.66
CA ILE A 808 -23.14 -7.91 -4.21
C ILE A 808 -23.84 -6.55 -4.05
N ASN A 809 -23.87 -6.02 -2.84
CA ASN A 809 -24.77 -4.93 -2.48
C ASN A 809 -24.05 -3.57 -2.41
N PHE A 810 -24.76 -2.49 -2.73
CA PHE A 810 -24.22 -1.12 -2.69
C PHE A 810 -24.94 -0.24 -1.66
N GLY A 811 -24.21 0.23 -0.65
CA GLY A 811 -24.69 1.17 0.36
C GLY A 811 -24.37 2.60 -0.05
N GLY A 812 -25.30 3.52 0.15
CA GLY A 812 -25.05 4.95 -0.10
C GLY A 812 -25.74 5.85 0.90
N ASN A 813 -25.05 6.90 1.34
CA ASN A 813 -25.54 7.91 2.26
C ASN A 813 -25.77 9.25 1.54
N LEU A 814 -26.93 9.88 1.76
CA LEU A 814 -27.26 11.18 1.19
C LEU A 814 -26.61 12.32 2.01
N GLN A 815 -25.59 12.97 1.45
CA GLN A 815 -24.93 14.12 2.06
C GLN A 815 -25.66 15.41 1.69
N LEU A 816 -26.53 15.87 2.60
CA LEU A 816 -27.16 17.18 2.51
C LEU A 816 -26.19 18.30 2.94
N PRO A 817 -26.16 19.46 2.27
CA PRO A 817 -25.36 20.61 2.70
C PRO A 817 -25.82 21.12 4.06
N THR A 818 -24.90 21.66 4.85
CA THR A 818 -25.21 22.32 6.14
C THR A 818 -25.46 23.81 5.94
N ILE A 819 -26.41 24.36 6.70
CA ILE A 819 -26.73 25.79 6.74
C ILE A 819 -26.16 26.43 8.01
N ASN A 820 -25.39 27.50 7.87
CA ASN A 820 -24.82 28.27 8.99
C ASN A 820 -25.17 29.77 8.91
N LEU A 821 -25.21 30.43 10.07
CA LEU A 821 -25.49 31.84 10.30
C LEU A 821 -24.20 32.56 10.73
N SER A 822 -23.99 33.79 10.25
CA SER A 822 -22.86 34.65 10.64
C SER A 822 -23.20 36.14 10.56
N PRO A 823 -22.72 36.99 11.49
CA PRO A 823 -22.01 36.63 12.72
C PRO A 823 -22.93 36.01 13.76
N LEU A 824 -22.36 35.33 14.77
CA LEU A 824 -23.11 34.76 15.90
C LEU A 824 -23.38 35.76 17.03
N SER A 825 -22.56 36.80 17.13
CA SER A 825 -22.75 37.91 18.06
C SER A 825 -22.36 39.20 17.38
N GLN A 826 -23.17 40.25 17.52
CA GLN A 826 -22.85 41.59 17.04
C GLN A 826 -23.54 42.66 17.88
N THR A 827 -22.90 43.82 17.99
CA THR A 827 -23.48 45.01 18.63
C THR A 827 -23.88 46.01 17.55
N VAL A 828 -25.07 46.57 17.65
CA VAL A 828 -25.56 47.65 16.79
C VAL A 828 -25.93 48.85 17.65
N VAL A 829 -25.33 49.98 17.35
CA VAL A 829 -25.58 51.24 18.07
C VAL A 829 -26.80 51.91 17.45
N GLU A 830 -27.82 52.27 18.22
CA GLU A 830 -29.01 52.89 17.64
C GLU A 830 -28.77 54.31 17.10
N GLY A 831 -29.65 54.77 16.20
CA GLY A 831 -29.66 56.14 15.68
C GLY A 831 -28.59 56.53 14.67
N LEU A 832 -27.58 55.69 14.42
CA LEU A 832 -26.48 56.05 13.53
C LEU A 832 -26.88 56.22 12.07
N THR A 833 -27.96 55.58 11.60
CA THR A 833 -28.38 55.59 10.18
C THR A 833 -29.90 55.55 10.02
N THR A 834 -30.41 55.89 8.81
CA THR A 834 -31.85 55.85 8.53
C THR A 834 -32.13 55.35 7.10
N PRO A 835 -32.83 54.20 6.92
CA PRO A 835 -33.23 53.23 7.93
C PRO A 835 -32.04 52.39 8.42
N GLN A 836 -32.03 52.04 9.70
CA GLN A 836 -31.01 51.18 10.28
C GLN A 836 -31.44 49.70 10.27
N ASN A 837 -30.50 48.82 9.92
CA ASN A 837 -30.69 47.38 9.98
C ASN A 837 -29.45 46.72 10.57
N VAL A 838 -29.64 45.61 11.27
CA VAL A 838 -28.57 44.64 11.52
C VAL A 838 -28.68 43.52 10.49
N THR A 839 -27.54 43.09 9.96
CA THR A 839 -27.46 42.15 8.84
C THR A 839 -26.83 40.84 9.27
N TYR A 840 -27.40 39.74 8.80
CA TYR A 840 -26.86 38.40 8.96
C TYR A 840 -26.68 37.74 7.61
N THR A 841 -25.58 37.01 7.44
CA THR A 841 -25.31 36.16 6.28
C THR A 841 -25.64 34.72 6.64
N VAL A 842 -26.37 34.04 5.76
CA VAL A 842 -26.68 32.60 5.86
C VAL A 842 -25.98 31.89 4.70
N THR A 843 -25.18 30.87 5.01
CA THR A 843 -24.34 30.16 4.03
C THR A 843 -24.62 28.68 3.97
N LEU A 844 -24.39 28.08 2.80
CA LEU A 844 -24.36 26.63 2.56
C LEU A 844 -22.93 26.12 2.52
N SER A 845 -22.69 24.91 3.02
CA SER A 845 -21.38 24.23 2.89
C SER A 845 -20.97 23.91 1.44
N SER A 846 -21.94 23.76 0.54
CA SER A 846 -21.71 23.42 -0.87
C SER A 846 -22.89 23.87 -1.74
N PRO A 847 -22.67 24.17 -3.04
CA PRO A 847 -23.76 24.44 -3.99
C PRO A 847 -24.55 23.16 -4.29
N THR A 848 -25.83 23.28 -4.60
CA THR A 848 -26.67 22.16 -5.03
C THR A 848 -27.49 22.47 -6.28
N THR A 849 -28.00 21.43 -6.94
CA THR A 849 -28.91 21.53 -8.10
C THR A 849 -30.38 21.68 -7.70
N GLN A 850 -30.70 21.58 -6.42
CA GLN A 850 -32.06 21.66 -5.88
C GLN A 850 -32.26 23.02 -5.18
N THR A 851 -33.53 23.42 -5.03
CA THR A 851 -33.86 24.57 -4.18
C THR A 851 -33.76 24.14 -2.71
N ILE A 852 -33.07 24.96 -1.91
CA ILE A 852 -32.95 24.78 -0.45
C ILE A 852 -33.74 25.90 0.23
N SER A 853 -34.43 25.58 1.33
CA SER A 853 -35.09 26.57 2.17
C SER A 853 -34.79 26.34 3.65
N VAL A 854 -34.86 27.41 4.44
CA VAL A 854 -34.74 27.39 5.90
C VAL A 854 -35.63 28.48 6.50
N ASN A 855 -36.33 28.18 7.58
CA ASN A 855 -37.11 29.16 8.30
C ASN A 855 -36.21 29.95 9.26
N TYR A 856 -36.52 31.22 9.48
CA TYR A 856 -35.85 32.07 10.44
C TYR A 856 -36.87 32.88 11.24
N ALA A 857 -36.57 33.12 12.52
CA ALA A 857 -37.39 33.95 13.38
C ALA A 857 -36.52 34.68 14.41
N THR A 858 -36.87 35.93 14.70
CA THR A 858 -36.32 36.68 15.82
C THR A 858 -37.08 36.41 17.12
N ALA A 859 -36.41 36.47 18.26
CA ALA A 859 -37.03 36.40 19.59
C ALA A 859 -36.40 37.42 20.55
N ASN A 860 -37.24 38.06 21.37
CA ASN A 860 -36.85 39.01 22.41
C ASN A 860 -35.84 38.38 23.38
N GLY A 861 -34.85 39.17 23.80
CA GLY A 861 -34.00 38.89 24.97
C GLY A 861 -34.34 39.91 26.06
N THR A 862 -33.46 40.87 26.30
CA THR A 862 -33.83 42.13 26.98
C THR A 862 -34.59 43.07 26.04
N ALA A 863 -34.23 43.11 24.75
CA ALA A 863 -34.89 43.89 23.70
C ALA A 863 -36.33 43.43 23.45
N THR A 864 -37.24 44.40 23.31
CA THR A 864 -38.66 44.25 23.03
C THR A 864 -39.03 44.60 21.58
N ALA A 865 -39.42 43.59 20.82
CA ALA A 865 -39.94 43.79 19.46
C ALA A 865 -41.09 44.82 19.39
N GLY A 866 -40.93 45.84 18.54
CA GLY A 866 -41.86 46.95 18.37
C GLY A 866 -41.49 48.22 19.13
N LEU A 867 -40.49 48.16 20.02
CA LEU A 867 -39.85 49.32 20.64
C LEU A 867 -38.47 49.55 20.01
N ASP A 868 -37.58 48.56 20.11
CA ASP A 868 -36.13 48.69 19.80
C ASP A 868 -35.72 47.89 18.55
N TYR A 869 -36.50 46.89 18.14
CA TYR A 869 -36.35 46.25 16.82
C TYR A 869 -37.67 45.78 16.22
N THR A 870 -37.71 45.56 14.91
CA THR A 870 -38.87 44.95 14.24
C THR A 870 -38.77 43.43 14.23
N ALA A 871 -39.71 42.74 14.90
CA ALA A 871 -39.78 41.28 14.85
C ALA A 871 -39.91 40.78 13.40
N THR A 872 -38.95 39.95 12.99
CA THR A 872 -38.90 39.38 11.65
C THR A 872 -39.03 37.87 11.73
N ILE A 873 -39.91 37.31 10.90
CA ILE A 873 -40.10 35.87 10.72
C ILE A 873 -40.28 35.59 9.22
N GLY A 874 -39.69 34.51 8.71
CA GLY A 874 -39.82 34.16 7.30
C GLY A 874 -39.14 32.85 6.92
N THR A 875 -39.12 32.60 5.62
CA THR A 875 -38.39 31.49 4.99
C THR A 875 -37.35 32.09 4.04
N LEU A 876 -36.09 31.72 4.22
CA LEU A 876 -35.00 32.07 3.31
C LEU A 876 -34.81 30.95 2.30
N THR A 877 -34.65 31.29 1.02
CA THR A 877 -34.56 30.32 -0.07
C THR A 877 -33.28 30.53 -0.87
N PHE A 878 -32.54 29.44 -1.09
CA PHE A 878 -31.39 29.37 -1.98
C PHE A 878 -31.84 28.73 -3.30
N ALA A 879 -31.69 29.46 -4.40
CA ALA A 879 -31.86 28.89 -5.74
C ALA A 879 -30.71 27.93 -6.07
N PRO A 880 -30.88 26.98 -7.02
CA PRO A 880 -29.81 26.10 -7.46
C PRO A 880 -28.51 26.86 -7.77
N GLY A 881 -27.38 26.38 -7.21
CA GLY A 881 -26.06 26.98 -7.31
C GLY A 881 -25.77 28.16 -6.37
N VAL A 882 -26.77 28.74 -5.68
CA VAL A 882 -26.58 29.85 -4.73
C VAL A 882 -26.18 29.32 -3.36
N THR A 883 -25.06 29.82 -2.80
CA THR A 883 -24.50 29.35 -1.52
C THR A 883 -24.51 30.38 -0.39
N SER A 884 -24.92 31.62 -0.66
CA SER A 884 -24.99 32.69 0.34
C SER A 884 -26.22 33.57 0.12
N GLN A 885 -26.89 33.94 1.20
CA GLN A 885 -28.06 34.82 1.25
C GLN A 885 -27.99 35.69 2.52
N VAL A 886 -28.76 36.77 2.58
CA VAL A 886 -28.79 37.69 3.74
C VAL A 886 -30.17 37.81 4.37
N ILE A 887 -30.19 38.03 5.69
CA ILE A 887 -31.36 38.41 6.48
C ILE A 887 -31.06 39.76 7.13
N ASN A 888 -31.95 40.74 6.94
CA ASN A 888 -31.85 42.06 7.56
C ASN A 888 -32.95 42.19 8.60
N ILE A 889 -32.59 42.62 9.82
CA ILE A 889 -33.53 42.92 10.90
C ILE A 889 -33.53 44.45 11.12
N PRO A 890 -34.66 45.15 10.95
CA PRO A 890 -34.72 46.58 11.20
C PRO A 890 -34.54 46.89 12.70
N ILE A 891 -33.63 47.80 12.99
CA ILE A 891 -33.45 48.39 14.33
C ILE A 891 -34.31 49.65 14.38
N LEU A 892 -35.06 49.80 15.46
CA LEU A 892 -35.82 51.00 15.77
C LEU A 892 -34.93 51.89 16.64
N ASN A 893 -35.07 53.20 16.48
CA ASN A 893 -34.34 54.19 17.28
C ASN A 893 -35.38 55.08 17.93
N ASP A 894 -35.18 55.47 19.19
CA ASP A 894 -35.95 56.56 19.78
C ASP A 894 -35.10 57.74 20.30
N SER A 895 -35.23 58.11 21.56
CA SER A 895 -34.53 59.20 22.25
C SER A 895 -34.53 59.01 23.77
N LEU A 896 -34.89 57.81 24.25
CA LEU A 896 -34.61 57.35 25.60
C LEU A 896 -33.15 56.87 25.65
N ASN A 897 -32.60 56.81 26.85
CA ASN A 897 -31.31 56.19 27.10
C ASN A 897 -31.60 54.96 27.96
N GLU A 898 -31.25 53.78 27.47
CA GLU A 898 -31.62 52.49 28.02
C GLU A 898 -30.36 51.64 28.29
N THR A 899 -30.52 50.48 28.92
CA THR A 899 -29.39 49.56 29.17
C THR A 899 -29.22 48.60 28.00
N ASP A 900 -27.99 48.29 27.57
CA ASP A 900 -27.68 47.23 26.57
C ASP A 900 -28.78 46.15 26.40
N GLU A 901 -29.60 46.33 25.36
CA GLU A 901 -30.77 45.50 25.07
C GLU A 901 -30.35 44.36 24.12
N THR A 902 -30.94 43.16 24.22
CA THR A 902 -30.55 42.00 23.40
C THR A 902 -31.72 41.30 22.73
N PHE A 903 -31.55 40.84 21.50
CA PHE A 903 -32.46 39.90 20.84
C PHE A 903 -31.70 38.80 20.10
N THR A 904 -32.40 37.72 19.74
CA THR A 904 -31.81 36.60 18.99
C THR A 904 -32.47 36.38 17.64
N LEU A 905 -31.72 35.80 16.69
CA LEU A 905 -32.21 35.28 15.40
C LEU A 905 -31.86 33.80 15.31
N THR A 906 -32.85 32.94 15.10
CA THR A 906 -32.68 31.47 15.04
C THR A 906 -33.13 30.90 13.69
N LEU A 907 -32.33 30.00 13.12
CA LEU A 907 -32.65 29.17 11.95
C LEU A 907 -33.35 27.86 12.35
N SER A 908 -34.31 27.41 11.56
CA SER A 908 -35.10 26.18 11.82
C SER A 908 -35.65 25.52 10.55
N SER A 909 -36.07 24.26 10.66
CA SER A 909 -36.82 23.54 9.63
C SER A 909 -36.23 23.60 8.21
N PRO A 910 -34.96 23.22 7.99
CA PRO A 910 -34.37 23.22 6.65
C PRO A 910 -35.02 22.18 5.74
N THR A 911 -35.04 22.45 4.44
CA THR A 911 -35.47 21.52 3.38
C THR A 911 -34.33 21.35 2.36
N ASN A 912 -34.05 20.12 1.95
CA ASN A 912 -32.92 19.73 1.08
C ASN A 912 -31.53 20.10 1.63
N ALA A 913 -31.44 20.35 2.94
CA ALA A 913 -30.26 20.74 3.68
C ALA A 913 -30.41 20.30 5.15
N SER A 914 -29.31 20.31 5.89
CA SER A 914 -29.28 20.15 7.35
C SER A 914 -28.91 21.47 8.03
N LEU A 915 -29.24 21.64 9.32
CA LEU A 915 -28.67 22.75 10.09
C LEU A 915 -27.22 22.42 10.45
N GLY A 916 -26.33 23.41 10.31
CA GLY A 916 -24.96 23.32 10.80
C GLY A 916 -24.86 23.58 12.31
N THR A 917 -23.67 23.91 12.79
CA THR A 917 -23.42 24.22 14.21
C THR A 917 -23.75 25.66 14.58
N LEU A 918 -23.87 26.56 13.60
CA LEU A 918 -24.02 28.00 13.80
C LEU A 918 -25.46 28.43 13.44
N THR A 919 -26.43 28.22 14.32
CA THR A 919 -27.88 28.33 13.97
C THR A 919 -28.63 29.44 14.68
N THR A 920 -28.08 30.01 15.76
CA THR A 920 -28.69 31.08 16.56
C THR A 920 -27.65 32.16 16.80
N ALA A 921 -27.99 33.41 16.50
CA ALA A 921 -27.14 34.55 16.74
C ALA A 921 -27.83 35.57 17.66
N THR A 922 -27.03 36.34 18.40
CA THR A 922 -27.48 37.38 19.32
C THR A 922 -27.05 38.76 18.81
N THR A 923 -27.96 39.74 18.83
CA THR A 923 -27.63 41.16 18.67
C THR A 923 -27.80 41.88 19.99
N THR A 924 -26.83 42.72 20.35
CA THR A 924 -26.96 43.74 21.40
C THR A 924 -27.23 45.10 20.74
N ILE A 925 -28.16 45.87 21.28
CA ILE A 925 -28.51 47.25 20.88
C ILE A 925 -27.96 48.20 21.96
N THR A 926 -27.30 49.29 21.57
CA THR A 926 -26.64 50.25 22.51
C THR A 926 -26.80 51.72 22.11
N ASP A 927 -26.69 52.61 23.09
CA ASP A 927 -27.01 54.03 22.95
C ASP A 927 -25.87 54.96 22.54
N THR A 928 -26.19 56.12 21.95
CA THR A 928 -25.22 57.18 21.61
C THR A 928 -25.65 58.59 21.96
N VAL A 929 -24.76 59.32 22.64
CA VAL A 929 -24.84 60.78 22.78
C VAL A 929 -23.86 61.47 21.83
N THR A 930 -24.37 62.40 21.03
CA THR A 930 -23.55 63.38 20.29
C THR A 930 -23.62 64.75 20.97
N ALA A 931 -22.47 65.37 21.25
CA ALA A 931 -22.40 66.60 22.03
C ALA A 931 -21.55 67.68 21.35
N SER A 932 -22.00 68.94 21.41
CA SER A 932 -21.25 70.14 20.97
C SER A 932 -20.83 71.04 22.14
N VAL A 933 -21.00 70.54 23.36
CA VAL A 933 -20.63 71.16 24.65
C VAL A 933 -19.98 70.11 25.54
N THR A 934 -19.23 70.53 26.55
CA THR A 934 -18.67 69.62 27.56
C THR A 934 -19.79 68.85 28.26
N THR A 935 -19.66 67.52 28.28
CA THR A 935 -20.73 66.59 28.68
C THR A 935 -20.16 65.45 29.53
N THR A 936 -20.96 65.00 30.49
CA THR A 936 -20.77 63.73 31.21
C THR A 936 -21.91 62.80 30.81
N LEU A 937 -21.61 61.54 30.49
CA LEU A 937 -22.63 60.56 30.16
C LEU A 937 -23.53 60.30 31.38
N SER A 938 -24.83 60.16 31.13
CA SER A 938 -25.75 59.57 32.10
C SER A 938 -25.39 58.09 32.31
N ALA A 939 -25.91 57.46 33.37
CA ALA A 939 -25.86 56.00 33.46
C ALA A 939 -26.62 55.37 32.29
N ASN A 940 -26.16 54.20 31.84
CA ASN A 940 -26.71 53.47 30.68
C ASN A 940 -26.63 54.33 29.40
N VAL A 941 -25.40 54.70 29.05
CA VAL A 941 -25.05 55.33 27.78
C VAL A 941 -23.60 54.95 27.52
N GLU A 942 -23.36 54.26 26.42
CA GLU A 942 -22.08 53.61 26.18
C GLU A 942 -21.24 54.40 25.19
N ASN A 943 -21.83 55.25 24.35
CA ASN A 943 -21.09 55.98 23.32
C ASN A 943 -21.23 57.51 23.47
N LEU A 944 -20.08 58.22 23.49
CA LEU A 944 -20.00 59.68 23.43
C LEU A 944 -19.17 60.13 22.23
N THR A 945 -19.75 60.96 21.35
CA THR A 945 -19.00 61.65 20.29
C THR A 945 -19.07 63.17 20.49
N LEU A 946 -17.91 63.80 20.69
CA LEU A 946 -17.78 65.25 20.75
C LEU A 946 -17.70 65.83 19.33
N THR A 947 -18.30 67.00 19.15
CA THR A 947 -18.45 67.65 17.83
C THR A 947 -18.04 69.13 17.89
N GLY A 948 -17.97 69.78 16.72
CA GLY A 948 -17.55 71.17 16.60
C GLY A 948 -16.03 71.37 16.72
N THR A 949 -15.62 72.62 16.97
CA THR A 949 -14.21 73.06 16.96
C THR A 949 -13.76 73.67 18.28
N ALA A 950 -14.61 73.68 19.30
CA ALA A 950 -14.27 74.15 20.64
C ALA A 950 -13.54 73.05 21.42
N ALA A 951 -12.60 73.43 22.28
CA ALA A 951 -12.00 72.56 23.29
C ALA A 951 -13.05 72.24 24.37
N ILE A 952 -13.83 71.19 24.12
CA ILE A 952 -14.85 70.64 25.01
C ILE A 952 -14.37 69.30 25.57
N ASN A 953 -14.97 68.85 26.66
CA ASN A 953 -14.50 67.65 27.37
C ASN A 953 -15.60 66.58 27.44
N GLY A 954 -15.17 65.33 27.48
CA GLY A 954 -16.04 64.16 27.61
C GLY A 954 -15.72 63.40 28.89
N THR A 955 -16.75 63.01 29.62
CA THR A 955 -16.62 62.11 30.78
C THR A 955 -17.63 60.98 30.62
N GLY A 956 -17.20 59.73 30.78
CA GLY A 956 -18.08 58.58 30.80
C GLY A 956 -18.81 58.40 32.14
N ASN A 957 -19.28 57.19 32.38
CA ASN A 957 -20.07 56.78 33.53
C ASN A 957 -19.36 55.67 34.34
N ALA A 958 -20.02 54.53 34.56
CA ALA A 958 -19.50 53.39 35.31
C ALA A 958 -19.65 52.05 34.54
N GLY A 959 -20.05 52.11 33.27
CA GLY A 959 -20.04 51.00 32.32
C GLY A 959 -18.97 51.22 31.25
N ASN A 960 -18.79 50.25 30.36
CA ASN A 960 -17.77 50.32 29.31
C ASN A 960 -18.16 51.38 28.27
N ASN A 961 -17.38 52.44 28.12
CA ASN A 961 -17.71 53.59 27.29
C ASN A 961 -16.75 53.77 26.10
N VAL A 962 -17.31 54.09 24.93
CA VAL A 962 -16.58 54.52 23.74
C VAL A 962 -16.67 56.05 23.65
N ILE A 963 -15.57 56.74 23.95
CA ILE A 963 -15.51 58.21 23.97
C ILE A 963 -14.60 58.70 22.85
N THR A 964 -15.18 59.43 21.90
CA THR A 964 -14.48 60.06 20.78
C THR A 964 -14.50 61.58 20.90
N GLY A 965 -13.32 62.20 20.93
CA GLY A 965 -13.16 63.65 20.92
C GLY A 965 -13.33 64.28 19.54
N ASN A 966 -13.10 65.60 19.47
CA ASN A 966 -13.23 66.41 18.26
C ASN A 966 -11.85 66.83 17.70
N GLY A 967 -11.80 67.95 16.97
CA GLY A 967 -10.57 68.47 16.36
C GLY A 967 -9.83 69.53 17.19
N ALA A 968 -10.08 69.59 18.49
CA ALA A 968 -9.45 70.51 19.43
C ALA A 968 -9.02 69.76 20.69
N ASN A 969 -8.07 70.33 21.44
CA ASN A 969 -7.56 69.75 22.68
C ASN A 969 -8.68 69.41 23.69
N ASN A 970 -9.01 68.14 23.83
CA ASN A 970 -10.04 67.64 24.73
C ASN A 970 -9.43 67.03 26.00
N ILE A 971 -10.19 67.06 27.09
CA ILE A 971 -9.98 66.18 28.24
C ILE A 971 -11.05 65.08 28.15
N LEU A 972 -10.62 63.84 27.97
CA LEU A 972 -11.47 62.66 27.93
C LEU A 972 -11.19 61.79 29.16
N ASN A 973 -12.23 61.37 29.85
CA ASN A 973 -12.15 60.51 31.02
C ASN A 973 -13.19 59.38 30.87
N GLY A 974 -12.74 58.13 30.81
CA GLY A 974 -13.61 56.95 30.72
C GLY A 974 -14.45 56.82 31.98
N GLY A 975 -13.78 56.58 33.11
CA GLY A 975 -14.36 56.66 34.45
C GLY A 975 -14.21 55.35 35.20
N ALA A 976 -15.17 54.45 35.04
CA ALA A 976 -15.05 53.06 35.47
C ALA A 976 -15.76 52.16 34.46
N GLY A 977 -15.18 51.01 34.16
CA GLY A 977 -15.54 50.24 32.98
C GLY A 977 -14.27 49.89 32.19
N ASN A 978 -14.43 49.12 31.12
CA ASN A 978 -13.37 48.85 30.16
C ASN A 978 -13.57 49.79 28.97
N ASP A 979 -12.95 50.96 29.01
CA ASP A 979 -13.28 52.08 28.13
C ASP A 979 -12.47 52.08 26.83
N ILE A 980 -12.97 52.76 25.80
CA ILE A 980 -12.28 53.02 24.53
C ILE A 980 -12.22 54.53 24.32
N LEU A 981 -11.01 55.10 24.40
CA LEU A 981 -10.79 56.53 24.28
C LEU A 981 -10.07 56.88 22.98
N THR A 982 -10.69 57.72 22.16
CA THR A 982 -10.10 58.30 20.95
C THR A 982 -10.01 59.82 21.11
N GLY A 983 -8.80 60.38 21.23
CA GLY A 983 -8.59 61.82 21.37
C GLY A 983 -9.15 62.60 20.17
N GLY A 984 -8.59 62.37 18.98
CA GLY A 984 -9.00 63.05 17.76
C GLY A 984 -7.83 63.81 17.16
N LEU A 985 -8.06 65.05 16.71
CA LEU A 985 -6.97 65.96 16.34
C LEU A 985 -6.83 67.02 17.41
N GLY A 986 -5.61 67.30 17.83
CA GLY A 986 -5.35 68.25 18.90
C GLY A 986 -4.28 67.68 19.80
N LYS A 987 -4.07 68.32 20.94
CA LYS A 987 -3.33 67.74 22.05
C LYS A 987 -4.31 67.36 23.14
N ASP A 988 -4.61 66.07 23.25
CA ASP A 988 -5.64 65.57 24.14
C ASP A 988 -5.06 65.05 25.45
N THR A 989 -5.91 64.99 26.47
CA THR A 989 -5.60 64.39 27.77
C THR A 989 -6.59 63.28 28.04
N LEU A 990 -6.10 62.05 28.02
CA LEU A 990 -6.89 60.83 28.14
C LEU A 990 -6.67 60.21 29.52
N THR A 991 -7.77 59.80 30.15
CA THR A 991 -7.79 59.11 31.46
C THR A 991 -8.69 57.90 31.27
N GLY A 992 -8.17 56.69 31.45
CA GLY A 992 -8.98 55.48 31.38
C GLY A 992 -9.90 55.40 32.60
N GLY A 993 -9.30 55.33 33.78
CA GLY A 993 -9.97 55.28 35.07
C GLY A 993 -9.85 53.92 35.75
N LEU A 994 -10.97 53.24 35.95
CA LEU A 994 -11.03 51.94 36.62
C LEU A 994 -11.51 50.83 35.68
N GLY A 995 -10.56 50.13 35.06
CA GLY A 995 -10.84 48.84 34.42
C GLY A 995 -9.68 48.29 33.60
N VAL A 996 -9.96 48.03 32.33
CA VAL A 996 -9.02 47.56 31.31
C VAL A 996 -9.29 48.39 30.07
N ASP A 997 -8.51 49.45 29.87
CA ASP A 997 -8.87 50.51 28.93
C ASP A 997 -8.10 50.40 27.60
N ARG A 998 -8.69 50.93 26.53
CA ARG A 998 -8.15 50.93 25.16
C ARG A 998 -7.99 52.36 24.68
N PHE A 999 -6.75 52.78 24.46
CA PHE A 999 -6.46 54.08 23.85
C PHE A 999 -6.27 53.90 22.34
N ASP A 1000 -7.13 54.51 21.53
CA ASP A 1000 -7.21 54.24 20.10
C ASP A 1000 -6.25 55.10 19.27
N TYR A 1001 -5.20 54.44 18.77
CA TYR A 1001 -4.22 54.98 17.83
C TYR A 1001 -4.20 54.17 16.53
N ARG A 1002 -5.35 53.66 16.07
CA ARG A 1002 -5.50 53.10 14.71
C ARG A 1002 -5.15 54.13 13.63
N THR A 1003 -5.37 55.42 13.93
CA THR A 1003 -4.95 56.58 13.14
C THR A 1003 -3.77 57.29 13.81
N LEU A 1004 -2.54 56.86 13.54
CA LEU A 1004 -1.32 57.37 14.19
C LEU A 1004 -1.12 58.90 14.07
N THR A 1005 -1.57 59.49 12.95
CA THR A 1005 -1.43 60.93 12.65
C THR A 1005 -2.20 61.85 13.59
N HIS A 1006 -3.09 61.31 14.42
CA HIS A 1006 -3.81 62.04 15.44
C HIS A 1006 -2.90 62.56 16.57
N SER A 1007 -1.81 61.83 16.86
CA SER A 1007 -0.93 62.11 18.00
C SER A 1007 0.53 62.21 17.57
N VAL A 1008 0.87 63.17 16.70
CA VAL A 1008 2.25 63.34 16.19
C VAL A 1008 3.06 64.31 17.06
N LEU A 1009 4.38 64.40 16.88
CA LEU A 1009 5.29 65.16 17.77
C LEU A 1009 4.90 66.63 18.03
N SER A 1010 4.19 67.30 17.11
CA SER A 1010 3.70 68.66 17.30
C SER A 1010 2.45 68.79 18.18
N ILE A 1011 1.69 67.71 18.34
CA ILE A 1011 0.37 67.68 18.99
C ILE A 1011 0.18 66.48 19.94
N PHE A 1012 1.25 65.77 20.30
CA PHE A 1012 1.20 64.52 21.10
C PHE A 1012 0.25 64.56 22.31
N ASP A 1013 -0.54 63.50 22.44
CA ASP A 1013 -1.49 63.30 23.53
C ASP A 1013 -0.80 62.94 24.84
N VAL A 1014 -1.58 63.03 25.92
CA VAL A 1014 -1.16 62.64 27.27
C VAL A 1014 -2.14 61.60 27.81
N ILE A 1015 -1.67 60.39 28.08
CA ILE A 1015 -2.38 59.41 28.90
C ILE A 1015 -1.95 59.59 30.35
N THR A 1016 -2.92 59.67 31.27
CA THR A 1016 -2.65 60.06 32.66
C THR A 1016 -2.46 58.88 33.63
N ASP A 1017 -2.90 57.68 33.28
CA ASP A 1017 -3.07 56.56 34.22
C ASP A 1017 -2.70 55.15 33.69
N PHE A 1018 -2.21 55.04 32.44
CA PHE A 1018 -1.93 53.77 31.75
C PHE A 1018 -1.24 52.69 32.61
N ASN A 1019 -1.90 51.55 32.76
CA ASN A 1019 -1.44 50.40 33.51
C ASN A 1019 -0.99 49.27 32.58
N ALA A 1020 0.33 49.18 32.37
CA ALA A 1020 0.92 48.24 31.42
C ALA A 1020 1.03 46.78 31.93
N ASN A 1021 0.43 46.44 33.08
CA ASN A 1021 0.45 45.06 33.57
C ASN A 1021 -0.34 44.11 32.62
N PRO A 1022 0.05 42.84 32.47
CA PRO A 1022 -0.61 41.91 31.56
C PRO A 1022 -2.11 41.75 31.85
N GLY A 1023 -2.94 41.89 30.81
CA GLY A 1023 -4.41 41.82 30.95
C GLY A 1023 -5.06 43.11 31.46
N ASN A 1024 -4.32 44.22 31.48
CA ASN A 1024 -4.82 45.56 31.76
C ASN A 1024 -4.64 46.45 30.50
N ASP A 1025 -4.46 47.76 30.64
CA ASP A 1025 -4.57 48.74 29.54
C ASP A 1025 -3.76 48.43 28.27
N LEU A 1026 -4.36 48.76 27.12
CA LEU A 1026 -3.85 48.50 25.79
C LEU A 1026 -3.89 49.74 24.88
N PHE A 1027 -2.92 49.84 23.98
CA PHE A 1027 -3.01 50.66 22.78
C PHE A 1027 -3.71 49.87 21.67
N LEU A 1028 -4.83 50.38 21.16
CA LEU A 1028 -5.50 49.82 19.99
C LEU A 1028 -4.86 50.41 18.72
N VAL A 1029 -4.35 49.56 17.84
CA VAL A 1029 -3.56 49.94 16.65
C VAL A 1029 -4.06 49.21 15.40
N SER A 1030 -3.86 49.81 14.22
CA SER A 1030 -4.40 49.30 12.95
C SER A 1030 -3.63 48.10 12.38
N THR A 1031 -2.36 47.94 12.75
CA THR A 1031 -1.52 46.79 12.37
C THR A 1031 -0.80 46.22 13.59
N ALA A 1032 -0.69 44.89 13.64
CA ALA A 1032 0.00 44.18 14.71
C ALA A 1032 1.48 44.60 14.76
N ARG A 1033 2.03 44.71 15.97
CA ARG A 1033 3.36 45.29 16.23
C ARG A 1033 4.54 44.35 15.89
N THR A 1034 4.51 43.71 14.71
CA THR A 1034 5.45 42.66 14.29
C THR A 1034 6.92 43.11 14.22
N GLY A 1035 7.19 44.42 14.14
CA GLY A 1035 8.54 44.98 14.25
C GLY A 1035 9.16 44.87 15.65
N GLY A 1036 8.37 44.50 16.66
CA GLY A 1036 8.78 44.34 18.06
C GLY A 1036 8.56 45.58 18.92
N PHE A 1037 9.01 45.51 20.17
CA PHE A 1037 9.02 46.62 21.12
C PHE A 1037 10.44 46.91 21.60
N SER A 1038 10.87 48.18 21.63
CA SER A 1038 12.21 48.57 22.09
C SER A 1038 12.19 49.66 23.18
N ASN A 1039 13.12 49.59 24.14
CA ASN A 1039 13.33 50.68 25.10
C ASN A 1039 14.59 51.46 24.69
N ALA A 1040 14.38 52.65 24.11
CA ALA A 1040 15.44 53.48 23.55
C ALA A 1040 16.16 54.37 24.59
N GLY A 1041 15.64 54.40 25.83
CA GLY A 1041 16.16 55.21 26.93
C GLY A 1041 15.93 56.71 26.72
N THR A 1042 16.81 57.53 27.30
CA THR A 1042 16.63 58.99 27.32
C THR A 1042 17.09 59.67 26.02
N VAL A 1043 16.27 60.58 25.49
CA VAL A 1043 16.59 61.49 24.37
C VAL A 1043 17.13 62.82 24.89
N ALA A 1044 17.98 63.50 24.10
CA ALA A 1044 18.57 64.79 24.48
C ALA A 1044 17.59 65.97 24.42
N GLY A 1045 16.52 65.85 23.62
CA GLY A 1045 15.51 66.87 23.37
C GLY A 1045 14.22 66.24 22.84
N LEU A 1046 13.09 66.93 23.00
CA LEU A 1046 11.83 66.61 22.31
C LEU A 1046 11.78 67.34 20.97
N ASP A 1047 12.69 66.92 20.09
CA ASP A 1047 12.84 67.42 18.74
C ASP A 1047 13.12 66.24 17.80
N VAL A 1048 12.86 66.44 16.50
CA VAL A 1048 12.94 65.39 15.48
C VAL A 1048 14.32 64.73 15.45
N LEU A 1049 15.39 65.51 15.57
CA LEU A 1049 16.77 65.02 15.48
C LEU A 1049 17.15 64.19 16.72
N SER A 1050 16.83 64.68 17.91
CA SER A 1050 17.08 63.98 19.18
C SER A 1050 16.34 62.64 19.26
N ILE A 1051 15.10 62.57 18.76
CA ILE A 1051 14.30 61.33 18.76
C ILE A 1051 14.79 60.38 17.66
N ALA A 1052 14.98 60.84 16.42
CA ALA A 1052 15.43 59.99 15.30
C ALA A 1052 16.83 59.38 15.52
N ASN A 1053 17.72 60.06 16.24
CA ASN A 1053 19.01 59.51 16.65
C ASN A 1053 18.87 58.25 17.53
N LYS A 1054 17.78 58.14 18.30
CA LYS A 1054 17.45 56.98 19.14
C LYS A 1054 16.54 55.96 18.43
N LEU A 1055 15.58 56.46 17.67
CA LEU A 1055 14.59 55.70 16.90
C LEU A 1055 14.92 55.77 15.41
N ASN A 1056 16.02 55.11 15.03
CA ASN A 1056 16.47 55.01 13.64
C ASN A 1056 15.94 53.72 12.99
N ASN A 1057 16.15 53.56 11.69
CA ASN A 1057 15.62 52.44 10.88
C ASN A 1057 16.02 51.04 11.40
N THR A 1058 17.02 50.92 12.27
CA THR A 1058 17.45 49.66 12.88
C THR A 1058 16.78 49.42 14.25
N THR A 1059 16.58 50.47 15.04
CA THR A 1059 16.03 50.41 16.41
C THR A 1059 14.51 50.62 16.50
N PHE A 1060 13.93 51.21 15.46
CA PHE A 1060 12.50 51.47 15.29
C PHE A 1060 12.09 50.99 13.89
N LYS A 1061 11.72 49.70 13.82
CA LYS A 1061 11.42 48.98 12.57
C LYS A 1061 9.96 49.20 12.16
N ALA A 1062 9.66 49.02 10.87
CA ALA A 1062 8.30 48.98 10.33
C ALA A 1062 7.34 48.17 11.24
N ASN A 1063 6.19 48.75 11.59
CA ASN A 1063 5.22 48.18 12.53
C ASN A 1063 5.83 47.80 13.90
N SER A 1064 6.78 48.56 14.44
CA SER A 1064 7.24 48.43 15.83
C SER A 1064 6.56 49.44 16.76
N ALA A 1065 6.90 49.38 18.05
CA ALA A 1065 6.69 50.46 19.01
C ALA A 1065 7.93 50.61 19.90
N ALA A 1066 8.11 51.76 20.53
CA ALA A 1066 9.25 52.02 21.39
C ALA A 1066 8.92 52.93 22.57
N GLN A 1067 9.61 52.74 23.69
CA GLN A 1067 9.59 53.66 24.83
C GLN A 1067 10.85 54.52 24.83
N PHE A 1068 10.71 55.81 25.13
CA PHE A 1068 11.82 56.71 25.43
C PHE A 1068 11.46 57.69 26.54
N SER A 1069 12.45 58.43 27.06
CA SER A 1069 12.23 59.44 28.11
C SER A 1069 12.89 60.78 27.81
N PHE A 1070 12.28 61.88 28.25
CA PHE A 1070 12.87 63.21 28.23
C PHE A 1070 12.71 63.88 29.60
N GLY A 1071 13.82 64.13 30.28
CA GLY A 1071 13.80 64.57 31.67
C GLY A 1071 13.13 63.52 32.57
N ARG A 1072 11.96 63.87 33.14
CA ARG A 1072 11.13 62.98 33.96
C ARG A 1072 9.89 62.43 33.23
N ARG A 1073 9.73 62.77 31.95
CA ARG A 1073 8.53 62.44 31.15
C ARG A 1073 8.79 61.19 30.33
N THR A 1074 7.84 60.27 30.30
CA THR A 1074 7.88 59.00 29.58
C THR A 1074 7.04 59.10 28.32
N PHE A 1075 7.56 58.59 27.21
CA PHE A 1075 6.89 58.62 25.92
C PHE A 1075 6.85 57.24 25.28
N VAL A 1076 5.77 56.98 24.56
CA VAL A 1076 5.61 55.83 23.66
C VAL A 1076 5.60 56.37 22.23
N ALA A 1077 6.45 55.81 21.38
CA ALA A 1077 6.41 55.99 19.94
C ALA A 1077 5.79 54.75 19.28
N ILE A 1078 4.82 54.93 18.40
CA ILE A 1078 4.21 53.84 17.63
C ILE A 1078 4.52 54.08 16.17
N ASN A 1079 5.29 53.16 15.57
CA ASN A 1079 5.75 53.33 14.20
C ASN A 1079 4.63 53.08 13.19
N ASP A 1080 4.64 53.80 12.07
CA ASP A 1080 3.88 53.42 10.89
C ASP A 1080 4.46 52.14 10.21
N ALA A 1081 4.17 51.90 8.94
CA ALA A 1081 4.71 50.77 8.18
C ALA A 1081 6.15 50.98 7.65
N THR A 1082 6.83 52.05 8.06
CA THR A 1082 8.11 52.54 7.52
C THR A 1082 9.14 52.64 8.63
N ALA A 1083 10.28 51.96 8.50
CA ALA A 1083 11.31 51.98 9.54
C ALA A 1083 11.99 53.35 9.70
N GLY A 1084 12.20 53.76 10.97
CA GLY A 1084 12.81 55.03 11.38
C GLY A 1084 11.78 56.09 11.75
N PHE A 1085 12.12 56.99 12.67
CA PHE A 1085 11.17 57.96 13.21
C PHE A 1085 10.78 59.08 12.23
N SER A 1086 9.47 59.26 12.07
CA SER A 1086 8.79 60.30 11.29
C SER A 1086 7.88 61.14 12.19
N ALA A 1087 8.24 62.40 12.40
CA ALA A 1087 7.52 63.33 13.25
C ALA A 1087 6.11 63.76 12.74
N THR A 1088 5.66 63.22 11.61
CA THR A 1088 4.37 63.51 10.97
C THR A 1088 3.50 62.28 10.69
N THR A 1089 4.02 61.07 10.86
CA THR A 1089 3.27 59.82 10.58
C THR A 1089 3.37 58.78 11.69
N ASP A 1090 4.42 58.80 12.51
CA ASP A 1090 4.47 58.02 13.75
C ASP A 1090 3.72 58.74 14.87
N ALA A 1091 3.00 57.97 15.69
CA ALA A 1091 2.40 58.51 16.91
C ALA A 1091 3.46 58.66 18.01
N ILE A 1092 3.42 59.77 18.74
CA ILE A 1092 4.11 60.05 19.98
C ILE A 1092 3.03 60.28 21.04
N ILE A 1093 3.07 59.52 22.13
CA ILE A 1093 2.14 59.65 23.25
C ILE A 1093 2.96 59.87 24.52
N GLU A 1094 2.61 60.87 25.33
CA GLU A 1094 3.15 61.01 26.68
C GLU A 1094 2.35 60.13 27.66
N VAL A 1095 3.03 59.40 28.53
CA VAL A 1095 2.38 58.61 29.59
C VAL A 1095 2.89 59.09 30.94
N THR A 1096 1.99 59.70 31.73
CA THR A 1096 2.37 60.40 32.97
C THR A 1096 2.12 59.61 34.26
N GLY A 1097 1.25 58.60 34.24
CA GLY A 1097 0.96 57.71 35.36
C GLY A 1097 1.33 56.25 35.13
N LEU A 1098 2.29 55.96 34.24
CA LEU A 1098 2.65 54.59 33.84
C LEU A 1098 2.90 53.67 35.04
N THR A 1099 2.09 52.61 35.17
CA THR A 1099 2.37 51.48 36.07
C THR A 1099 2.70 50.22 35.26
N GLY A 1100 3.43 49.27 35.86
CA GLY A 1100 3.95 48.09 35.15
C GLY A 1100 5.10 48.41 34.18
N THR A 1101 5.33 47.50 33.23
CA THR A 1101 6.40 47.61 32.22
C THR A 1101 5.79 47.45 30.83
N LEU A 1102 5.97 48.46 29.98
CA LEU A 1102 5.51 48.39 28.59
C LEU A 1102 6.24 47.31 27.79
N GLY A 1103 5.49 46.59 26.97
CA GLY A 1103 6.00 45.60 26.04
C GLY A 1103 5.05 45.38 24.86
N ILE A 1104 5.39 44.38 24.05
CA ILE A 1104 4.61 44.02 22.86
C ILE A 1104 3.15 43.63 23.17
N SER A 1105 2.91 43.08 24.36
CA SER A 1105 1.59 42.67 24.86
C SER A 1105 0.64 43.82 25.15
N ASN A 1106 1.12 45.07 25.20
CA ASN A 1106 0.27 46.25 25.44
C ASN A 1106 -0.32 46.83 24.14
N PHE A 1107 -0.23 46.12 23.01
CA PHE A 1107 -0.74 46.55 21.71
C PHE A 1107 -1.67 45.49 21.12
N THR A 1108 -2.87 45.90 20.71
CA THR A 1108 -3.88 45.01 20.09
C THR A 1108 -4.39 45.59 18.77
N THR A 1109 -4.80 44.70 17.86
CA THR A 1109 -5.57 45.07 16.65
C THR A 1109 -7.05 44.74 16.77
N ALA A 1110 -7.44 44.02 17.84
CA ALA A 1110 -8.81 43.59 18.07
C ALA A 1110 -9.52 44.55 19.03
N LEU A 1111 -10.72 44.97 18.63
CA LEU A 1111 -11.77 45.40 19.55
C LEU A 1111 -12.27 44.14 20.26
N VAL A 1112 -11.76 43.89 21.47
CA VAL A 1112 -12.25 42.87 22.40
C VAL A 1112 -13.07 43.55 23.47
#